data_AF-A0A5N6RB54-F1
#
_entry.id   AF-A0A5N6RB54-F1
#
_cell.length_a   1.000
_cell.length_b   1.000
_cell.length_c   1.000
_cell.angle_alpha   90.00
_cell.angle_beta   90.00
_cell.angle_gamma   90.00
#
_symmetry.space_group_name_H-M   'P 1'
#
loop_
_entity.id
_entity.type
_entity.pdbx_description
1 polymer ?
#
loop_
_entity_poly.entity_id
_entity_poly.type
_entity_poly.pdbx_seq_one_letter_code
_entity_poly.pdbx_strand_id
1 'polypeptide(L)'
;MCPCFLKLTFAHILEATNNFGKTNITGDGAEVLDWEKRLKIATGAARGLAFLHHGIVLHIIHREEQRKEHILTLTSVVLCRLSGASAPENLLRTGQIRNRDIPSLVVVFASEVLEYGPCLKSAAAASCSLKKQTGLCICLRKSNGENLAKKQHHNPPMASSTIAPTPTSFTRSKNDLGFSAFSATSLFSIPECRRTVSKKICSLMAPQQSERKPSTTGSVVKTAMTMTEKILARASEKTQLSPGENVWANVDILMTNDITGPGSIGIFEKEFGENAKVWDREKIVIIPDHYIFTSDERANRNVDILRDFCMEQNIKYFYDIKDLSNFKANPDYKGVCHIALAQDGHCRPGEVLLGTDSHTCTAGAFGQFATGIGNTDAGFVLGAGKLLLKVPPTLRFVMDGEMPSYLLAKDLILQIIGEISVSGATYKSMEFVGTTVESLTMEERMTLCSMVIEAGGKNGVVPPDSTTYKYLEDKTSVVYEPVYSDEQARFLSEYRFDISKLEPLVAKPYSPDNRPLARECKDVKIDRVYIGSCTGGKMEDFMAAAKVFLASGKKVKVPTFLVPATQKVWMDVYSLEVPGSGGKTCSQIFEEAGCDTPASPSCGACMGGPRDTYGRMNELMASFSFPFFAPSRQHDWILSITNSLFICFLEVCVSTTNRNFPGRMGHKEGQIYLASPYTAAASALTGYVTDPREFLL
;
A
#
# COMPACT_ATOMS: atom_id res chain seq x y z
N MET A 1 -33.41 -24.24 -3.95
CA MET A 1 -34.44 -23.52 -4.73
C MET A 1 -35.29 -24.54 -5.49
N CYS A 2 -36.58 -24.28 -5.72
CA CYS A 2 -37.46 -25.22 -6.45
C CYS A 2 -37.15 -25.20 -7.97
N PRO A 3 -37.03 -26.36 -8.67
CA PRO A 3 -36.74 -26.43 -10.10
C PRO A 3 -37.70 -25.65 -11.01
N CYS A 4 -38.94 -25.43 -10.55
CA CYS A 4 -39.94 -24.66 -11.29
C CYS A 4 -39.57 -23.17 -11.43
N PHE A 5 -38.86 -22.59 -10.45
CA PHE A 5 -38.52 -21.17 -10.47
C PHE A 5 -37.44 -20.87 -11.53
N LEU A 6 -36.44 -21.75 -11.66
CA LEU A 6 -35.44 -21.65 -12.73
C LEU A 6 -36.07 -21.74 -14.13
N LYS A 7 -37.02 -22.67 -14.33
CA LYS A 7 -37.70 -22.83 -15.63
C LYS A 7 -38.47 -21.58 -16.05
N LEU A 8 -39.14 -20.91 -15.12
CA LEU A 8 -39.87 -19.65 -15.40
C LEU A 8 -38.93 -18.49 -15.74
N THR A 9 -37.82 -18.31 -15.03
CA THR A 9 -36.81 -17.29 -15.40
C THR A 9 -36.13 -17.59 -16.74
N PHE A 10 -35.81 -18.86 -17.03
CA PHE A 10 -35.16 -19.23 -18.30
C PHE A 10 -36.11 -19.05 -19.49
N ALA A 11 -37.40 -19.35 -19.33
CA ALA A 11 -38.43 -19.13 -20.34
C ALA A 11 -38.59 -17.64 -20.68
N HIS A 12 -38.73 -16.75 -19.68
CA HIS A 12 -38.86 -15.31 -19.93
C HIS A 12 -37.59 -14.68 -20.54
N ILE A 13 -36.39 -15.18 -20.21
CA ILE A 13 -35.13 -14.71 -20.83
C ILE A 13 -35.03 -15.17 -22.30
N LEU A 14 -35.48 -16.38 -22.62
CA LEU A 14 -35.60 -16.88 -23.99
C LEU A 14 -36.66 -16.12 -24.79
N GLU A 15 -37.78 -15.76 -24.16
CA GLU A 15 -38.85 -14.99 -24.79
C GLU A 15 -38.42 -13.53 -25.06
N ALA A 16 -37.69 -12.91 -24.13
CA ALA A 16 -37.08 -11.60 -24.33
C ALA A 16 -36.01 -11.59 -25.45
N THR A 17 -35.15 -12.62 -25.51
CA THR A 17 -34.11 -12.73 -26.55
C THR A 17 -34.65 -13.15 -27.93
N ASN A 18 -35.82 -13.81 -27.99
CA ASN A 18 -36.55 -14.02 -29.23
C ASN A 18 -37.34 -12.77 -29.68
N ASN A 19 -37.88 -11.97 -28.75
CA ASN A 19 -38.56 -10.71 -29.08
C ASN A 19 -37.59 -9.58 -29.53
N PHE A 20 -36.30 -9.68 -29.21
CA PHE A 20 -35.25 -8.85 -29.84
C PHE A 20 -35.19 -9.00 -31.37
N GLY A 21 -35.72 -10.09 -31.93
CA GLY A 21 -35.90 -10.27 -33.38
C GLY A 21 -37.21 -9.75 -33.95
N LYS A 22 -38.07 -9.08 -33.15
CA LYS A 22 -39.40 -8.58 -33.57
C LYS A 22 -39.65 -7.11 -33.24
N THR A 23 -38.80 -6.45 -32.46
CA THR A 23 -38.82 -4.99 -32.34
C THR A 23 -38.19 -4.37 -33.59
N ASN A 24 -39.01 -3.74 -34.43
CA ASN A 24 -38.58 -2.97 -35.60
C ASN A 24 -37.65 -1.81 -35.20
N ILE A 25 -36.35 -2.06 -35.11
CA ILE A 25 -35.33 -1.01 -35.15
C ILE A 25 -35.15 -0.65 -36.62
N THR A 26 -35.82 0.41 -37.05
CA THR A 26 -35.77 0.93 -38.41
C THR A 26 -34.38 1.52 -38.70
N GLY A 27 -33.50 0.71 -39.27
CA GLY A 27 -32.18 1.10 -39.77
C GLY A 27 -31.56 -0.05 -40.55
N ASP A 28 -31.37 0.16 -41.85
CA ASP A 28 -30.80 -0.86 -42.75
C ASP A 28 -29.39 -1.27 -42.30
N GLY A 29 -29.22 -2.53 -41.89
CA GLY A 29 -27.91 -3.09 -41.49
C GLY A 29 -27.84 -3.80 -40.14
N ALA A 30 -28.96 -4.07 -39.46
CA ALA A 30 -28.95 -4.84 -38.21
C ALA A 30 -28.67 -6.34 -38.45
N GLU A 31 -27.41 -6.78 -38.30
CA GLU A 31 -27.07 -8.21 -38.29
C GLU A 31 -27.74 -8.92 -37.10
N VAL A 32 -28.47 -9.99 -37.41
CA VAL A 32 -29.06 -10.88 -36.41
C VAL A 32 -27.93 -11.70 -35.77
N LEU A 33 -27.60 -11.38 -34.51
CA LEU A 33 -26.59 -12.11 -33.73
C LEU A 33 -26.81 -13.62 -33.82
N ASP A 34 -25.74 -14.39 -34.04
CA ASP A 34 -25.84 -15.86 -34.03
C ASP A 34 -26.26 -16.42 -32.65
N TRP A 35 -26.65 -17.68 -32.64
CA TRP A 35 -27.14 -18.36 -31.44
C TRP A 35 -26.08 -18.43 -30.33
N GLU A 36 -24.81 -18.61 -30.70
CA GLU A 36 -23.71 -18.77 -29.75
C GLU A 36 -23.44 -17.47 -28.99
N LYS A 37 -23.38 -16.33 -29.69
CA LYS A 37 -23.31 -14.99 -29.09
C LYS A 37 -24.52 -14.69 -28.20
N ARG A 38 -25.75 -15.01 -28.66
CA ARG A 38 -26.97 -14.83 -27.85
C ARG A 38 -26.95 -15.68 -26.57
N LEU A 39 -26.51 -16.94 -26.66
CA LEU A 39 -26.36 -17.83 -25.51
C LEU A 39 -25.27 -17.34 -24.54
N LYS A 40 -24.15 -16.83 -25.04
CA LYS A 40 -23.06 -16.24 -24.23
C LYS A 40 -23.54 -15.01 -23.47
N ILE A 41 -24.31 -14.11 -24.12
CA ILE A 41 -24.93 -12.93 -23.49
C ILE A 41 -25.93 -13.35 -22.40
N ALA A 42 -26.87 -14.25 -22.72
CA ALA A 42 -27.89 -14.72 -21.77
C ALA A 42 -27.25 -15.41 -20.54
N THR A 43 -26.19 -16.20 -20.77
CA THR A 43 -25.43 -16.86 -19.69
C THR A 43 -24.69 -15.85 -18.81
N GLY A 44 -24.08 -14.81 -19.40
CA GLY A 44 -23.44 -13.72 -18.66
C GLY A 44 -24.43 -12.96 -17.78
N ALA A 45 -25.59 -12.58 -18.33
CA ALA A 45 -26.66 -11.91 -17.59
C ALA A 45 -27.20 -12.77 -16.42
N ALA A 46 -27.42 -14.07 -16.66
CA ALA A 46 -27.87 -15.00 -15.63
C ALA A 46 -26.86 -15.15 -14.47
N ARG A 47 -25.55 -15.15 -14.77
CA ARG A 47 -24.49 -15.15 -13.74
C ARG A 47 -24.45 -13.85 -12.94
N GLY A 48 -24.62 -12.70 -13.60
CA GLY A 48 -24.73 -11.39 -12.92
C GLY A 48 -25.90 -11.34 -11.95
N LEU A 49 -27.07 -11.80 -12.38
CA LEU A 49 -28.26 -11.92 -11.52
C LEU A 49 -28.05 -12.90 -10.36
N ALA A 50 -27.42 -14.06 -10.60
CA ALA A 50 -27.10 -15.01 -9.54
C ALA A 50 -26.16 -14.40 -8.47
N PHE A 51 -25.13 -13.67 -8.91
CA PHE A 51 -24.20 -12.94 -8.03
C PHE A 51 -24.92 -11.87 -7.20
N LEU A 52 -25.78 -11.04 -7.80
CA LEU A 52 -26.57 -10.04 -7.07
C LEU A 52 -27.48 -10.65 -6.01
N HIS A 53 -28.04 -11.85 -6.26
CA HIS A 53 -28.94 -12.53 -5.32
C HIS A 53 -28.25 -13.34 -4.22
N HIS A 54 -26.99 -13.79 -4.41
CA HIS A 54 -26.32 -14.73 -3.49
C HIS A 54 -24.98 -14.24 -2.95
N GLY A 55 -24.36 -13.23 -3.58
CA GLY A 55 -23.02 -12.72 -3.24
C GLY A 55 -23.00 -11.38 -2.50
N ILE A 56 -24.15 -10.73 -2.29
CA ILE A 56 -24.24 -9.40 -1.66
C ILE A 56 -25.04 -9.48 -0.36
N VAL A 57 -24.38 -9.17 0.77
CA VAL A 57 -25.03 -9.03 2.10
C VAL A 57 -25.42 -7.55 2.33
N LEU A 58 -26.22 -7.01 1.42
CA LEU A 58 -26.82 -5.68 1.52
C LEU A 58 -28.24 -5.75 0.94
N HIS A 59 -29.23 -5.29 1.69
CA HIS A 59 -30.60 -5.14 1.19
C HIS A 59 -30.68 -3.97 0.19
N ILE A 60 -30.57 -4.29 -1.10
CA ILE A 60 -30.79 -3.30 -2.17
C ILE A 60 -32.30 -3.06 -2.30
N ILE A 61 -32.74 -1.86 -1.91
CA ILE A 61 -34.08 -1.37 -2.26
C ILE A 61 -34.04 -0.90 -3.71
N HIS A 62 -34.68 -1.65 -4.61
CA HIS A 62 -34.90 -1.20 -5.98
C HIS A 62 -35.88 0.00 -5.97
N ARG A 63 -35.45 1.13 -6.53
CA ARG A 63 -36.30 2.30 -6.80
C ARG A 63 -36.45 2.44 -8.31
N GLU A 64 -37.61 2.07 -8.84
CA GLU A 64 -37.90 2.17 -10.28
C GLU A 64 -38.35 3.60 -10.61
N GLU A 65 -37.42 4.41 -11.15
CA GLU A 65 -37.69 5.80 -11.53
C GLU A 65 -38.29 5.92 -12.94
N GLN A 66 -39.33 5.14 -13.27
CA GLN A 66 -40.26 5.42 -14.37
C GLN A 66 -41.65 4.77 -14.17
N ARG A 67 -42.43 5.30 -13.22
CA ARG A 67 -43.89 5.45 -13.33
C ARG A 67 -44.41 6.37 -12.23
N LYS A 68 -45.33 7.28 -12.59
CA LYS A 68 -46.18 7.93 -11.60
C LYS A 68 -47.25 6.92 -11.16
N GLU A 69 -47.70 7.11 -9.92
CA GLU A 69 -48.89 6.54 -9.29
C GLU A 69 -48.79 5.17 -8.57
N HIS A 70 -49.08 5.29 -7.26
CA HIS A 70 -49.64 4.33 -6.30
C HIS A 70 -48.69 3.44 -5.46
N ILE A 71 -48.87 3.62 -4.14
CA ILE A 71 -48.24 2.90 -3.03
C ILE A 71 -49.02 1.62 -2.77
N LEU A 72 -48.35 0.49 -2.53
CA LEU A 72 -48.90 -0.59 -1.70
C LEU A 72 -47.81 -1.42 -1.02
N THR A 73 -47.83 -1.39 0.31
CA THR A 73 -47.02 -2.22 1.19
C THR A 73 -47.58 -3.65 1.21
N LEU A 74 -46.74 -4.68 1.06
CA LEU A 74 -47.16 -6.07 1.29
C LEU A 74 -46.03 -6.90 1.93
N THR A 75 -45.95 -6.81 3.25
CA THR A 75 -45.40 -7.89 4.09
C THR A 75 -46.49 -8.96 4.26
N SER A 76 -46.11 -10.23 4.20
CA SER A 76 -46.92 -11.43 4.47
C SER A 76 -48.10 -11.74 3.51
N VAL A 77 -48.56 -13.00 3.54
CA VAL A 77 -49.66 -13.60 2.73
C VAL A 77 -49.34 -13.98 1.27
N VAL A 78 -48.43 -14.94 1.07
CA VAL A 78 -48.66 -16.08 0.13
C VAL A 78 -48.09 -17.37 0.75
N LEU A 79 -48.73 -17.84 1.82
CA LEU A 79 -48.43 -19.14 2.42
C LEU A 79 -49.73 -19.87 2.82
N CYS A 80 -50.66 -19.94 1.87
CA CYS A 80 -51.87 -20.75 1.97
C CYS A 80 -52.37 -21.10 0.56
N ARG A 81 -52.81 -22.35 0.34
CA ARG A 81 -53.21 -22.97 -0.96
C ARG A 81 -52.10 -23.59 -1.86
N LEU A 82 -51.20 -24.38 -1.29
CA LEU A 82 -50.67 -25.60 -1.97
C LEU A 82 -50.38 -26.69 -0.93
N SER A 83 -51.41 -27.13 -0.22
CA SER A 83 -51.36 -28.26 0.71
C SER A 83 -52.57 -29.18 0.49
N GLY A 84 -52.54 -29.91 -0.63
CA GLY A 84 -53.38 -31.07 -0.84
C GLY A 84 -52.68 -32.33 -0.34
N ALA A 85 -53.38 -33.14 0.47
CA ALA A 85 -52.98 -34.44 1.02
C ALA A 85 -51.96 -34.46 2.18
N SER A 86 -52.52 -34.66 3.39
CA SER A 86 -52.06 -35.56 4.47
C SER A 86 -50.57 -35.66 4.82
N ALA A 87 -50.21 -35.09 5.98
CA ALA A 87 -49.15 -35.63 6.84
C ALA A 87 -49.72 -36.74 7.75
N PRO A 88 -48.86 -37.63 8.25
CA PRO A 88 -48.97 -38.15 9.61
C PRO A 88 -47.89 -37.54 10.50
N GLU A 89 -48.28 -37.10 11.70
CA GLU A 89 -47.33 -36.74 12.76
C GLU A 89 -46.69 -38.01 13.35
N ASN A 90 -45.36 -38.00 13.54
CA ASN A 90 -44.65 -38.44 14.75
C ASN A 90 -43.13 -38.57 14.48
N LEU A 91 -42.31 -38.10 15.42
CA LEU A 91 -40.90 -37.80 15.20
C LEU A 91 -40.27 -36.80 16.18
N LEU A 92 -40.59 -36.86 17.49
CA LEU A 92 -39.87 -36.07 18.50
C LEU A 92 -38.46 -36.66 18.78
N ARG A 93 -37.51 -35.79 19.21
CA ARG A 93 -36.24 -36.09 19.92
C ARG A 93 -35.13 -36.85 19.16
N THR A 94 -34.13 -36.10 18.71
CA THR A 94 -32.67 -36.18 19.03
C THR A 94 -31.99 -35.02 18.27
N GLY A 95 -30.91 -34.38 18.71
CA GLY A 95 -29.86 -34.81 19.63
C GLY A 95 -28.61 -35.23 18.83
N GLN A 96 -27.74 -34.24 18.52
CA GLN A 96 -26.47 -34.36 17.77
C GLN A 96 -26.54 -34.69 16.26
N ILE A 97 -26.06 -33.76 15.43
CA ILE A 97 -25.17 -34.07 14.29
C ILE A 97 -24.00 -33.07 14.35
N ARG A 98 -22.78 -33.55 14.12
CA ARG A 98 -21.54 -32.76 14.11
C ARG A 98 -21.26 -32.28 12.69
N ASN A 99 -20.91 -31.00 12.51
CA ASN A 99 -20.28 -30.56 11.26
C ASN A 99 -18.82 -31.04 11.23
N ARG A 100 -18.62 -32.22 10.63
CA ARG A 100 -17.41 -32.53 9.87
C ARG A 100 -17.82 -32.59 8.39
N ASP A 101 -16.84 -32.31 7.52
CA ASP A 101 -16.87 -32.60 6.09
C ASP A 101 -17.93 -31.83 5.26
N ILE A 102 -17.64 -30.54 5.00
CA ILE A 102 -18.13 -29.83 3.81
C ILE A 102 -16.92 -29.57 2.91
N PRO A 103 -16.76 -30.27 1.77
CA PRO A 103 -15.70 -29.96 0.82
C PRO A 103 -16.04 -28.67 0.05
N SER A 104 -15.11 -27.72 0.04
CA SER A 104 -15.23 -26.45 -0.68
C SER A 104 -15.25 -26.68 -2.19
N LEU A 105 -16.43 -26.53 -2.83
CA LEU A 105 -16.57 -26.61 -4.27
C LEU A 105 -16.42 -25.20 -4.89
N VAL A 106 -15.26 -24.93 -5.50
CA VAL A 106 -15.00 -23.70 -6.28
C VAL A 106 -15.23 -24.01 -7.77
N VAL A 107 -16.08 -23.20 -8.42
CA VAL A 107 -16.34 -23.30 -9.87
C VAL A 107 -15.75 -22.07 -10.55
N VAL A 108 -14.72 -22.26 -11.37
CA VAL A 108 -14.08 -21.21 -12.18
C VAL A 108 -14.72 -21.18 -13.57
N PHE A 109 -14.97 -19.99 -14.10
CA PHE A 109 -15.30 -19.81 -15.52
C PHE A 109 -14.15 -19.15 -16.26
N ALA A 110 -13.64 -19.83 -17.29
CA ALA A 110 -12.84 -19.20 -18.32
C ALA A 110 -13.73 -18.30 -19.20
N SER A 111 -13.19 -17.16 -19.61
CA SER A 111 -13.69 -16.41 -20.77
C SER A 111 -12.49 -15.99 -21.61
N GLU A 112 -12.33 -16.60 -22.77
CA GLU A 112 -11.40 -16.13 -23.79
C GLU A 112 -11.79 -14.71 -24.21
N VAL A 113 -10.86 -13.78 -24.00
CA VAL A 113 -10.85 -12.49 -24.69
C VAL A 113 -10.06 -12.71 -25.98
N LEU A 114 -10.78 -12.95 -27.08
CA LEU A 114 -10.19 -12.87 -28.40
C LEU A 114 -9.91 -11.40 -28.71
N GLU A 115 -8.64 -11.01 -28.68
CA GLU A 115 -8.20 -9.78 -29.34
C GLU A 115 -8.42 -9.93 -30.85
N TYR A 116 -9.32 -9.12 -31.40
CA TYR A 116 -9.46 -8.92 -32.84
C TYR A 116 -9.15 -7.48 -33.19
N GLY A 117 -8.14 -7.28 -34.03
CA GLY A 117 -7.92 -6.05 -34.75
C GLY A 117 -6.84 -6.24 -35.83
N PRO A 118 -6.86 -5.47 -36.93
CA PRO A 118 -8.00 -4.79 -37.56
C PRO A 118 -8.16 -5.20 -39.04
N CYS A 119 -9.34 -5.01 -39.64
CA CYS A 119 -9.43 -5.00 -41.10
C CYS A 119 -10.55 -4.10 -41.67
N LEU A 120 -10.14 -2.89 -42.04
CA LEU A 120 -10.44 -2.19 -43.30
C LEU A 120 -11.85 -2.34 -43.92
N LYS A 121 -12.61 -1.24 -43.89
CA LYS A 121 -13.48 -0.88 -45.02
C LYS A 121 -12.60 -0.31 -46.15
N SER A 122 -12.63 -0.94 -47.31
CA SER A 122 -12.07 -0.43 -48.56
C SER A 122 -13.10 0.41 -49.33
N ALA A 123 -12.68 1.51 -49.96
CA ALA A 123 -13.20 1.95 -51.27
C ALA A 123 -12.42 3.15 -51.84
N ALA A 124 -11.45 2.91 -52.74
CA ALA A 124 -11.23 3.71 -53.96
C ALA A 124 -10.09 3.10 -54.82
N ALA A 125 -10.35 2.98 -56.14
CA ALA A 125 -9.41 2.81 -57.27
C ALA A 125 -8.07 2.05 -57.03
N ALA A 126 -7.90 0.77 -57.39
CA ALA A 126 -7.91 0.16 -58.74
C ALA A 126 -6.61 0.30 -59.58
N SER A 127 -6.01 -0.88 -59.82
CA SER A 127 -5.33 -1.32 -61.06
C SER A 127 -3.80 -1.20 -61.23
N CYS A 128 -3.24 -2.37 -61.60
CA CYS A 128 -2.12 -2.61 -62.52
C CYS A 128 -0.63 -2.39 -62.14
N SER A 129 0.01 -3.53 -61.83
CA SER A 129 1.00 -4.18 -62.74
C SER A 129 2.50 -3.80 -62.73
N LEU A 130 3.29 -4.74 -62.19
CA LEU A 130 4.59 -5.25 -62.65
C LEU A 130 5.84 -4.33 -62.81
N LYS A 131 6.84 -4.71 -61.99
CA LYS A 131 8.24 -5.05 -62.34
C LYS A 131 9.25 -3.97 -62.81
N LYS A 132 10.49 -4.24 -62.36
CA LYS A 132 11.82 -3.74 -62.77
C LYS A 132 12.13 -2.28 -62.39
N GLN A 133 13.38 -1.82 -62.24
CA GLN A 133 14.73 -2.35 -61.99
C GLN A 133 15.65 -1.17 -62.37
N THR A 134 16.77 -0.94 -61.66
CA THR A 134 17.87 -0.01 -62.04
C THR A 134 17.56 1.50 -62.20
N GLY A 135 18.58 2.35 -62.02
CA GLY A 135 18.54 3.74 -62.50
C GLY A 135 19.30 4.75 -61.63
N LEU A 136 20.61 4.87 -61.81
CA LEU A 136 21.42 5.96 -61.24
C LEU A 136 21.31 7.24 -62.10
N CYS A 137 21.61 8.40 -61.49
CA CYS A 137 22.23 9.62 -62.06
C CYS A 137 21.45 10.95 -62.16
N ILE A 138 21.91 11.89 -61.32
CA ILE A 138 22.49 13.21 -61.67
C ILE A 138 21.62 14.22 -62.48
N CYS A 139 21.24 15.33 -61.83
CA CYS A 139 21.76 16.68 -62.13
C CYS A 139 21.28 17.76 -61.13
N LEU A 140 22.23 18.39 -60.42
CA LEU A 140 22.60 19.82 -60.49
C LEU A 140 21.45 20.85 -60.75
N ARG A 141 21.27 21.94 -59.98
CA ARG A 141 22.28 22.88 -59.41
C ARG A 141 21.67 23.77 -58.31
N LYS A 142 22.50 24.16 -57.31
CA LYS A 142 22.81 25.52 -56.78
C LYS A 142 21.70 26.61 -56.73
N SER A 143 21.63 27.52 -55.75
CA SER A 143 22.50 27.82 -54.57
C SER A 143 21.92 28.97 -53.72
N ASN A 144 22.28 29.04 -52.43
CA ASN A 144 22.55 30.22 -51.55
C ASN A 144 21.60 31.45 -51.58
N GLY A 145 21.32 32.18 -50.49
CA GLY A 145 21.76 32.06 -49.09
C GLY A 145 21.48 33.36 -48.29
N GLU A 146 21.43 33.23 -46.95
CA GLU A 146 21.74 34.20 -45.88
C GLU A 146 21.34 35.72 -45.88
N ASN A 147 20.91 36.13 -44.67
CA ASN A 147 21.21 37.38 -43.92
C ASN A 147 20.43 38.72 -44.13
N LEU A 148 19.60 39.03 -43.11
CA LEU A 148 19.60 40.23 -42.24
C LEU A 148 19.94 41.64 -42.81
N ALA A 149 18.98 42.58 -42.77
CA ALA A 149 19.24 44.01 -42.45
C ALA A 149 18.01 44.86 -42.02
N LYS A 150 18.25 45.70 -41.00
CA LYS A 150 17.48 46.76 -40.31
C LYS A 150 16.57 47.74 -41.10
N LYS A 151 15.55 48.27 -40.39
CA LYS A 151 15.04 49.69 -40.32
C LYS A 151 14.06 49.77 -39.11
N GLN A 152 14.19 50.61 -38.07
CA GLN A 152 14.04 52.09 -37.96
C GLN A 152 12.76 52.65 -38.61
N HIS A 153 11.95 53.56 -38.03
CA HIS A 153 11.89 54.27 -36.73
C HIS A 153 10.46 54.86 -36.60
N HIS A 154 9.89 55.05 -35.38
CA HIS A 154 9.22 56.31 -34.94
C HIS A 154 8.55 56.19 -33.55
N ASN A 155 8.47 57.33 -32.85
CA ASN A 155 7.93 57.60 -31.50
C ASN A 155 7.70 59.13 -31.40
N PRO A 156 7.09 59.71 -30.34
CA PRO A 156 6.26 59.14 -29.27
C PRO A 156 4.79 59.62 -29.48
N PRO A 157 4.05 60.44 -28.68
CA PRO A 157 4.29 61.18 -27.42
C PRO A 157 3.61 60.53 -26.18
N MET A 158 3.16 61.31 -25.19
CA MET A 158 2.62 60.87 -23.88
C MET A 158 1.16 61.27 -23.63
N ALA A 159 0.48 60.55 -22.72
CA ALA A 159 -0.49 61.14 -21.79
C ALA A 159 -0.54 60.34 -20.47
N SER A 160 -0.61 61.05 -19.33
CA SER A 160 -0.69 60.49 -17.97
C SER A 160 -2.13 60.42 -17.46
N SER A 161 -2.47 59.47 -16.59
CA SER A 161 -3.32 59.76 -15.43
C SER A 161 -3.22 58.69 -14.33
N THR A 162 -3.17 59.16 -13.09
CA THR A 162 -3.22 58.40 -11.84
C THR A 162 -4.63 58.45 -11.26
N ILE A 163 -5.18 57.32 -10.83
CA ILE A 163 -6.33 57.28 -9.89
C ILE A 163 -6.09 56.18 -8.86
N ALA A 164 -6.19 56.54 -7.58
CA ALA A 164 -6.18 55.63 -6.45
C ALA A 164 -7.59 55.50 -5.85
N PRO A 165 -7.95 54.35 -5.24
CA PRO A 165 -9.14 54.24 -4.40
C PRO A 165 -8.78 54.39 -2.91
N THR A 166 -9.40 55.34 -2.22
CA THR A 166 -9.40 55.43 -0.74
C THR A 166 -10.66 54.78 -0.14
N PRO A 167 -10.60 54.31 1.11
CA PRO A 167 -11.61 53.39 1.66
C PRO A 167 -12.82 54.12 2.27
N THR A 168 -13.98 53.48 2.22
CA THR A 168 -15.15 53.88 3.02
C THR A 168 -15.21 53.07 4.32
N SER A 169 -15.34 53.78 5.43
CA SER A 169 -15.59 53.22 6.76
C SER A 169 -17.09 53.27 7.07
N PHE A 170 -17.59 52.28 7.81
CA PHE A 170 -18.92 52.37 8.43
C PHE A 170 -18.87 51.85 9.86
N THR A 171 -19.56 52.56 10.76
CA THR A 171 -19.48 52.35 12.20
C THR A 171 -20.77 51.72 12.75
N ARG A 172 -20.59 50.58 13.43
CA ARG A 172 -21.21 50.18 14.71
C ARG A 172 -22.70 50.52 14.96
N SER A 173 -23.52 49.48 15.13
CA SER A 173 -24.56 49.45 16.18
C SER A 173 -24.42 48.16 17.02
N LYS A 174 -25.25 48.00 18.06
CA LYS A 174 -25.02 47.09 19.20
C LYS A 174 -26.34 46.41 19.61
N ASN A 175 -26.24 45.23 20.25
CA ASN A 175 -27.31 44.43 20.87
C ASN A 175 -28.23 43.72 19.83
N ASP A 176 -28.84 42.56 20.09
CA ASP A 176 -29.32 41.99 21.36
C ASP A 176 -28.82 40.57 21.74
N LEU A 177 -29.04 40.24 23.02
CA LEU A 177 -28.82 38.93 23.65
C LEU A 177 -30.07 38.03 23.55
N GLY A 178 -29.86 36.71 23.44
CA GLY A 178 -30.95 35.73 23.43
C GLY A 178 -30.54 34.38 24.03
N PHE A 179 -30.47 34.28 25.36
CA PHE A 179 -30.39 32.99 26.04
C PHE A 179 -31.74 32.26 25.93
N SER A 180 -31.71 30.95 25.64
CA SER A 180 -32.76 30.05 26.13
C SER A 180 -32.15 28.73 26.57
N ALA A 181 -32.36 28.40 27.85
CA ALA A 181 -32.03 27.10 28.41
C ALA A 181 -33.33 26.31 28.55
N PHE A 182 -33.33 25.04 28.15
CA PHE A 182 -34.39 24.11 28.50
C PHE A 182 -33.82 22.97 29.34
N SER A 183 -34.28 22.92 30.59
CA SER A 183 -34.03 21.81 31.51
C SER A 183 -35.09 20.73 31.29
N ALA A 184 -34.68 19.46 31.30
CA ALA A 184 -35.57 18.31 31.27
C ALA A 184 -35.01 17.17 32.13
N THR A 185 -35.38 17.16 33.40
CA THR A 185 -35.20 16.00 34.28
C THR A 185 -36.24 14.92 33.95
N SER A 186 -35.80 13.68 33.74
CA SER A 186 -36.64 12.51 34.02
C SER A 186 -35.79 11.32 34.47
N LEU A 187 -36.25 10.64 35.53
CA LEU A 187 -35.67 9.43 36.10
C LEU A 187 -36.26 8.21 35.39
N PHE A 188 -35.45 7.28 34.89
CA PHE A 188 -35.86 5.87 34.75
C PHE A 188 -34.67 4.91 34.89
N SER A 189 -34.92 3.79 35.57
CA SER A 189 -33.91 2.84 36.06
C SER A 189 -33.57 1.74 35.04
N ILE A 190 -32.32 1.25 35.08
CA ILE A 190 -31.85 0.10 34.29
C ILE A 190 -31.94 -1.18 35.15
N PRO A 191 -32.50 -2.30 34.65
CA PRO A 191 -32.48 -3.58 35.38
C PRO A 191 -31.16 -4.33 35.18
N GLU A 192 -30.58 -4.83 36.28
CA GLU A 192 -29.43 -5.74 36.24
C GLU A 192 -29.80 -7.12 35.64
N CYS A 193 -28.95 -7.64 34.75
CA CYS A 193 -29.00 -9.04 34.33
C CYS A 193 -27.63 -9.70 34.56
N ARG A 194 -27.54 -10.56 35.58
CA ARG A 194 -26.32 -11.33 35.88
C ARG A 194 -26.06 -12.36 34.78
N ARG A 195 -24.94 -12.26 34.08
CA ARG A 195 -24.34 -13.36 33.32
C ARG A 195 -22.94 -13.69 33.85
N THR A 196 -22.79 -14.92 34.30
CA THR A 196 -21.52 -15.47 34.80
C THR A 196 -20.56 -15.70 33.63
N VAL A 197 -19.39 -15.05 33.65
CA VAL A 197 -18.35 -15.23 32.64
C VAL A 197 -17.28 -16.19 33.17
N SER A 198 -16.94 -17.21 32.37
CA SER A 198 -15.88 -18.17 32.69
C SER A 198 -14.50 -17.52 32.58
N LYS A 199 -13.64 -17.74 33.58
CA LYS A 199 -12.28 -17.16 33.62
C LYS A 199 -11.37 -17.83 32.59
N LYS A 200 -10.98 -17.10 31.55
CA LYS A 200 -9.74 -17.35 30.80
C LYS A 200 -8.76 -16.22 31.17
N ILE A 201 -7.58 -16.57 31.66
CA ILE A 201 -6.60 -15.60 32.17
C ILE A 201 -5.85 -15.00 30.98
N CYS A 202 -6.08 -13.71 30.71
CA CYS A 202 -5.12 -12.83 30.04
C CYS A 202 -4.73 -11.74 31.03
N SER A 203 -3.42 -11.52 31.21
CA SER A 203 -2.89 -10.49 32.11
C SER A 203 -2.96 -9.10 31.46
N LEU A 204 -4.14 -8.48 31.49
CA LEU A 204 -4.33 -7.08 31.15
C LEU A 204 -4.87 -6.34 32.37
N MET A 205 -4.00 -5.62 33.09
CA MET A 205 -4.41 -4.62 34.06
C MET A 205 -4.44 -3.26 33.38
N ALA A 206 -5.65 -2.81 33.01
CA ALA A 206 -5.86 -1.40 32.72
C ALA A 206 -5.70 -0.58 34.01
N PRO A 207 -5.01 0.59 34.00
CA PRO A 207 -4.90 1.42 35.19
C PRO A 207 -6.26 1.98 35.62
N GLN A 208 -6.51 2.07 36.93
CA GLN A 208 -7.67 2.80 37.45
C GLN A 208 -7.52 4.30 37.20
N GLN A 209 -8.58 4.95 36.72
CA GLN A 209 -8.65 6.41 36.70
C GLN A 209 -8.66 6.95 38.14
N SER A 210 -7.76 7.87 38.45
CA SER A 210 -7.80 8.62 39.70
C SER A 210 -8.67 9.86 39.56
N GLU A 211 -9.53 10.11 40.56
CA GLU A 211 -10.36 11.32 40.60
C GLU A 211 -9.51 12.56 40.91
N ARG A 212 -9.76 13.65 40.19
CA ARG A 212 -9.07 14.93 40.41
C ARG A 212 -9.51 15.59 41.72
N LYS A 213 -8.54 16.05 42.51
CA LYS A 213 -8.76 17.14 43.49
C LYS A 213 -8.61 18.52 42.80
N PRO A 214 -9.30 19.58 43.27
CA PRO A 214 -9.24 20.90 42.65
C PRO A 214 -7.86 21.55 42.74
N SER A 215 -7.50 22.34 41.73
CA SER A 215 -6.19 22.98 41.58
C SER A 215 -6.02 24.27 42.38
N THR A 216 -4.90 24.40 43.09
CA THR A 216 -4.37 25.71 43.51
C THR A 216 -3.72 26.43 42.33
N THR A 217 -4.15 27.67 42.08
CA THR A 217 -3.57 28.60 41.09
C THR A 217 -2.21 29.15 41.54
N GLY A 218 -1.29 29.45 40.61
CA GLY A 218 -0.15 30.33 40.91
C GLY A 218 1.24 29.92 40.40
N SER A 219 1.36 29.28 39.24
CA SER A 219 2.62 29.30 38.47
C SER A 219 2.32 29.08 37.00
N VAL A 220 3.12 29.66 36.09
CA VAL A 220 3.06 29.32 34.66
C VAL A 220 3.74 27.96 34.49
N VAL A 221 3.00 26.90 34.80
CA VAL A 221 3.43 25.54 34.57
C VAL A 221 3.61 25.38 33.06
N LYS A 222 4.85 25.27 32.59
CA LYS A 222 5.14 24.76 31.26
C LYS A 222 4.51 23.37 31.17
N THR A 223 3.34 23.28 30.53
CA THR A 223 2.73 21.99 30.13
C THR A 223 3.79 21.16 29.43
N ALA A 224 4.14 20.04 30.06
CA ALA A 224 5.13 19.10 29.57
C ALA A 224 4.68 18.49 28.24
N MET A 225 5.59 18.46 27.26
CA MET A 225 5.33 18.06 25.88
C MET A 225 6.02 16.74 25.54
N THR A 226 5.31 15.91 24.76
CA THR A 226 5.85 14.75 24.05
C THR A 226 6.83 15.17 22.95
N MET A 227 7.62 14.23 22.44
CA MET A 227 8.65 14.52 21.45
C MET A 227 8.05 15.12 20.16
N THR A 228 6.95 14.54 19.65
CA THR A 228 6.21 15.06 18.49
C THR A 228 5.68 16.48 18.71
N GLU A 229 5.17 16.81 19.91
CA GLU A 229 4.73 18.16 20.24
C GLU A 229 5.89 19.16 20.24
N LYS A 230 7.07 18.79 20.77
CA LYS A 230 8.27 19.65 20.76
C LYS A 230 8.80 19.90 19.35
N ILE A 231 8.85 18.87 18.50
CA ILE A 231 9.29 19.00 17.09
C ILE A 231 8.40 20.00 16.35
N LEU A 232 7.07 19.86 16.50
CA LEU A 232 6.09 20.75 15.87
C LEU A 232 6.07 22.15 16.51
N ALA A 233 6.36 22.29 17.81
CA ALA A 233 6.46 23.57 18.49
C ALA A 233 7.64 24.37 17.92
N ARG A 234 8.83 23.76 17.87
CA ARG A 234 10.02 24.29 17.18
C ARG A 234 9.72 24.64 15.71
N ALA A 235 9.11 23.72 14.97
CA ALA A 235 8.80 23.92 13.54
C ALA A 235 7.80 25.06 13.28
N SER A 236 6.97 25.42 14.26
CA SER A 236 5.96 26.48 14.16
C SER A 236 6.30 27.73 14.97
N GLU A 237 7.57 27.86 15.40
CA GLU A 237 8.10 29.01 16.17
C GLU A 237 7.32 29.28 17.47
N LYS A 238 6.70 28.23 18.03
CA LYS A 238 5.95 28.25 19.29
C LYS A 238 6.77 27.62 20.41
N THR A 239 6.61 28.15 21.63
CA THR A 239 7.24 27.61 22.84
C THR A 239 6.48 26.42 23.44
N GLN A 240 5.24 26.19 23.02
CA GLN A 240 4.36 25.14 23.53
C GLN A 240 3.26 24.79 22.51
N LEU A 241 2.85 23.52 22.51
CA LEU A 241 1.68 23.01 21.79
C LEU A 241 0.88 22.03 22.65
N SER A 242 -0.39 21.87 22.29
CA SER A 242 -1.28 20.80 22.75
C SER A 242 -1.85 20.00 21.56
N PRO A 243 -2.20 18.71 21.74
CA PRO A 243 -2.87 17.92 20.72
C PRO A 243 -4.15 18.56 20.22
N GLY A 244 -4.33 18.52 18.90
CA GLY A 244 -5.50 19.08 18.23
C GLY A 244 -5.35 20.53 17.76
N GLU A 245 -4.31 21.26 18.18
CA GLU A 245 -3.95 22.54 17.56
C GLU A 245 -3.59 22.36 16.07
N ASN A 246 -3.92 23.36 15.25
CA ASN A 246 -3.41 23.48 13.88
C ASN A 246 -2.27 24.51 13.87
N VAL A 247 -1.15 24.16 13.25
CA VAL A 247 0.05 25.00 13.16
C VAL A 247 0.59 25.05 11.74
N TRP A 248 1.09 26.21 11.32
CA TRP A 248 1.98 26.28 10.17
C TRP A 248 3.36 25.81 10.63
N ALA A 249 3.80 24.66 10.15
CA ALA A 249 5.11 24.10 10.43
C ALA A 249 6.03 24.32 9.24
N ASN A 250 7.18 24.94 9.48
CA ASN A 250 8.30 25.00 8.56
C ASN A 250 8.80 23.56 8.29
N VAL A 251 9.09 23.26 7.03
CA VAL A 251 9.53 21.93 6.58
C VAL A 251 11.06 21.93 6.45
N ASP A 252 11.71 20.93 7.05
CA ASP A 252 13.16 20.79 6.98
C ASP A 252 13.60 20.04 5.73
N ILE A 253 12.86 19.00 5.33
CA ILE A 253 13.04 18.24 4.09
C ILE A 253 11.66 17.89 3.49
N LEU A 254 11.49 18.10 2.18
CA LEU A 254 10.44 17.47 1.36
C LEU A 254 11.08 16.39 0.48
N MET A 255 10.57 15.15 0.56
CA MET A 255 10.94 14.08 -0.37
C MET A 255 9.81 13.77 -1.37
N THR A 256 10.17 13.52 -2.63
CA THR A 256 9.24 12.96 -3.62
C THR A 256 9.90 11.92 -4.54
N ASN A 257 9.07 11.08 -5.15
CA ASN A 257 9.47 10.00 -6.05
C ASN A 257 8.80 10.09 -7.45
N ASP A 258 9.05 9.10 -8.29
CA ASP A 258 8.60 8.97 -9.69
C ASP A 258 7.10 8.69 -9.87
N ILE A 259 6.36 8.36 -8.82
CA ILE A 259 4.89 8.18 -8.91
C ILE A 259 4.18 9.51 -8.69
N THR A 260 4.54 10.22 -7.64
CA THR A 260 3.78 11.36 -7.08
C THR A 260 4.45 12.70 -7.34
N GLY A 261 5.74 12.73 -7.66
CA GLY A 261 6.48 13.93 -8.00
C GLY A 261 5.90 14.69 -9.20
N PRO A 262 5.65 14.04 -10.36
CA PRO A 262 5.05 14.73 -11.51
C PRO A 262 3.71 15.41 -11.19
N GLY A 263 2.87 14.78 -10.37
CA GLY A 263 1.61 15.37 -9.92
C GLY A 263 1.77 16.50 -8.90
N SER A 264 2.85 16.50 -8.12
CA SER A 264 3.17 17.57 -7.17
C SER A 264 3.78 18.79 -7.88
N ILE A 265 4.66 18.53 -8.85
CA ILE A 265 5.29 19.53 -9.74
C ILE A 265 4.21 20.28 -10.55
N GLY A 266 3.31 19.56 -11.24
CA GLY A 266 2.24 20.19 -12.02
C GLY A 266 1.24 21.00 -11.18
N ILE A 267 1.09 20.70 -9.87
CA ILE A 267 0.32 21.56 -8.95
C ILE A 267 1.12 22.80 -8.55
N PHE A 268 2.41 22.65 -8.25
CA PHE A 268 3.30 23.78 -7.96
C PHE A 268 3.33 24.78 -9.13
N GLU A 269 3.57 24.33 -10.35
CA GLU A 269 3.57 25.16 -11.57
C GLU A 269 2.21 25.84 -11.80
N LYS A 270 1.10 25.13 -11.58
CA LYS A 270 -0.25 25.66 -11.76
C LYS A 270 -0.63 26.74 -10.75
N GLU A 271 -0.28 26.55 -9.48
CA GLU A 271 -0.73 27.44 -8.39
C GLU A 271 0.27 28.58 -8.08
N PHE A 272 1.57 28.39 -8.34
CA PHE A 272 2.61 29.42 -8.15
C PHE A 272 3.07 30.06 -9.47
N GLY A 273 2.76 29.44 -10.62
CA GLY A 273 3.10 29.90 -11.97
C GLY A 273 4.30 29.17 -12.58
N GLU A 274 4.32 29.04 -13.91
CA GLU A 274 5.33 28.29 -14.69
C GLU A 274 6.78 28.75 -14.46
N ASN A 275 6.99 30.00 -14.03
CA ASN A 275 8.32 30.57 -13.76
C ASN A 275 8.66 30.61 -12.25
N ALA A 276 7.84 29.98 -11.40
CA ALA A 276 8.07 29.93 -9.97
C ALA A 276 9.37 29.18 -9.65
N LYS A 277 10.03 29.59 -8.57
CA LYS A 277 11.17 28.85 -8.02
C LYS A 277 10.80 28.21 -6.70
N VAL A 278 11.29 27.00 -6.51
CA VAL A 278 11.09 26.24 -5.27
C VAL A 278 11.62 27.00 -4.06
N TRP A 279 11.03 26.77 -2.88
CA TRP A 279 11.35 27.53 -1.67
C TRP A 279 12.83 27.40 -1.26
N ASP A 280 13.39 26.18 -1.40
CA ASP A 280 14.77 25.86 -1.09
C ASP A 280 15.20 24.60 -1.86
N ARG A 281 16.05 24.78 -2.88
CA ARG A 281 16.59 23.71 -3.74
C ARG A 281 17.49 22.70 -3.01
N GLU A 282 17.88 22.99 -1.76
CA GLU A 282 18.68 22.11 -0.91
C GLU A 282 17.85 21.40 0.17
N LYS A 283 16.56 21.71 0.29
CA LYS A 283 15.61 21.00 1.18
C LYS A 283 14.62 20.09 0.43
N ILE A 284 14.79 19.96 -0.88
CA ILE A 284 14.01 19.08 -1.74
C ILE A 284 14.88 17.91 -2.16
N VAL A 285 14.40 16.70 -1.89
CA VAL A 285 15.05 15.44 -2.22
C VAL A 285 14.17 14.65 -3.18
N ILE A 286 14.71 14.31 -4.36
CA ILE A 286 13.98 13.60 -5.41
C ILE A 286 14.66 12.27 -5.72
N ILE A 287 13.95 11.17 -5.52
CA ILE A 287 14.47 9.79 -5.64
C ILE A 287 13.54 8.97 -6.52
N PRO A 288 13.90 8.65 -7.77
CA PRO A 288 13.17 7.70 -8.61
C PRO A 288 13.47 6.25 -8.18
N ASP A 289 12.51 5.55 -7.56
CA ASP A 289 12.75 4.22 -6.96
C ASP A 289 11.66 3.17 -7.21
N HIS A 290 10.52 3.57 -7.76
CA HIS A 290 9.38 2.69 -7.95
C HIS A 290 9.38 2.01 -9.32
N TYR A 291 9.60 2.78 -10.38
CA TYR A 291 9.49 2.32 -11.76
C TYR A 291 10.78 2.51 -12.57
N ILE A 292 11.88 2.91 -11.95
CA ILE A 292 13.14 3.26 -12.64
C ILE A 292 13.77 2.14 -13.50
N PHE A 293 13.28 0.89 -13.38
CA PHE A 293 13.74 -0.29 -14.12
C PHE A 293 12.71 -0.91 -15.06
N THR A 294 11.55 -0.28 -15.28
CA THR A 294 10.50 -0.83 -16.16
C THR A 294 10.70 -0.44 -17.62
N SER A 295 10.20 -1.28 -18.51
CA SER A 295 10.01 -1.00 -19.94
C SER A 295 8.73 -0.20 -20.25
N ASP A 296 7.85 0.05 -19.27
CA ASP A 296 6.63 0.85 -19.45
C ASP A 296 6.93 2.34 -19.76
N GLU A 297 6.54 2.78 -20.96
CA GLU A 297 6.77 4.14 -21.46
C GLU A 297 6.12 5.23 -20.59
N ARG A 298 4.99 4.95 -19.94
CA ARG A 298 4.26 5.94 -19.14
C ARG A 298 4.94 6.17 -17.80
N ALA A 299 5.53 5.12 -17.25
CA ALA A 299 6.38 5.20 -16.07
C ALA A 299 7.71 5.89 -16.37
N ASN A 300 8.39 5.56 -17.47
CA ASN A 300 9.64 6.23 -17.86
C ASN A 300 9.46 7.74 -18.07
N ARG A 301 8.38 8.15 -18.75
CA ARG A 301 7.98 9.56 -18.88
C ARG A 301 7.85 10.29 -17.53
N ASN A 302 7.41 9.61 -16.45
CA ASN A 302 7.35 10.25 -15.14
C ASN A 302 8.76 10.58 -14.59
N VAL A 303 9.75 9.72 -14.83
CA VAL A 303 11.15 9.98 -14.46
C VAL A 303 11.71 11.15 -15.28
N ASP A 304 11.36 11.24 -16.57
CA ASP A 304 11.78 12.37 -17.42
C ASP A 304 11.24 13.71 -16.90
N ILE A 305 9.98 13.77 -16.46
CA ILE A 305 9.41 14.97 -15.79
C ILE A 305 10.22 15.35 -14.54
N LEU A 306 10.69 14.38 -13.75
CA LEU A 306 11.57 14.66 -12.61
C LEU A 306 12.93 15.22 -13.05
N ARG A 307 13.52 14.68 -14.13
CA ARG A 307 14.80 15.16 -14.68
C ARG A 307 14.69 16.62 -15.11
N ASP A 308 13.68 16.94 -15.90
CA ASP A 308 13.45 18.28 -16.43
C ASP A 308 13.27 19.30 -15.30
N PHE A 309 12.40 19.00 -14.33
CA PHE A 309 12.18 19.83 -13.15
C PHE A 309 13.46 20.00 -12.32
N CYS A 310 14.20 18.93 -12.05
CA CYS A 310 15.45 18.99 -11.29
C CYS A 310 16.52 19.86 -11.97
N MET A 311 16.63 19.80 -13.30
CA MET A 311 17.53 20.65 -14.07
C MET A 311 17.10 22.13 -14.03
N GLU A 312 15.82 22.41 -14.26
CA GLU A 312 15.29 23.79 -14.36
C GLU A 312 15.25 24.52 -13.01
N GLN A 313 15.02 23.78 -11.92
CA GLN A 313 15.01 24.29 -10.54
C GLN A 313 16.39 24.17 -9.85
N ASN A 314 17.38 23.55 -10.50
CA ASN A 314 18.73 23.30 -9.98
C ASN A 314 18.71 22.62 -8.59
N ILE A 315 17.91 21.56 -8.49
CA ILE A 315 17.72 20.75 -7.27
C ILE A 315 19.03 20.04 -6.93
N LYS A 316 19.52 20.22 -5.70
CA LYS A 316 20.81 19.68 -5.25
C LYS A 316 20.79 18.17 -5.02
N TYR A 317 19.66 17.65 -4.54
CA TYR A 317 19.53 16.26 -4.08
C TYR A 317 18.60 15.46 -4.99
N PHE A 318 19.03 15.28 -6.24
CA PHE A 318 18.38 14.40 -7.22
C PHE A 318 19.18 13.11 -7.41
N TYR A 319 18.56 11.97 -7.12
CA TYR A 319 19.23 10.67 -6.96
C TYR A 319 18.83 9.66 -8.06
N ASP A 320 18.99 10.08 -9.31
CA ASP A 320 18.64 9.32 -10.52
C ASP A 320 19.80 8.47 -11.07
N ILE A 321 19.45 7.53 -11.95
CA ILE A 321 20.36 6.65 -12.68
C ILE A 321 21.03 7.44 -13.82
N LYS A 322 22.33 7.73 -13.67
CA LYS A 322 23.09 8.47 -14.72
C LYS A 322 23.47 7.60 -15.93
N ASP A 323 23.93 6.37 -15.68
CA ASP A 323 24.20 5.36 -16.71
C ASP A 323 22.96 4.51 -16.95
N LEU A 324 22.25 4.83 -18.04
CA LEU A 324 21.06 4.12 -18.53
C LEU A 324 21.40 2.89 -19.39
N SER A 325 22.69 2.60 -19.64
CA SER A 325 23.11 1.44 -20.43
C SER A 325 23.13 0.13 -19.61
N ASN A 326 23.26 0.23 -18.28
CA ASN A 326 23.27 -0.93 -17.39
C ASN A 326 22.49 -0.71 -16.08
N PHE A 327 21.19 -1.00 -16.14
CA PHE A 327 20.25 -0.98 -15.02
C PHE A 327 20.53 -1.95 -13.85
N LYS A 328 21.59 -2.78 -13.92
CA LYS A 328 21.94 -3.72 -12.83
C LYS A 328 23.11 -3.28 -11.95
N ALA A 329 23.94 -2.36 -12.44
CA ALA A 329 25.19 -2.00 -11.76
C ALA A 329 25.45 -0.49 -11.87
N ASN A 330 24.46 0.33 -11.52
CA ASN A 330 24.63 1.78 -11.47
C ASN A 330 25.13 2.21 -10.08
N PRO A 331 26.40 2.65 -9.92
CA PRO A 331 26.98 2.95 -8.61
C PRO A 331 26.47 4.24 -7.98
N ASP A 332 25.94 5.17 -8.78
CA ASP A 332 25.45 6.48 -8.33
C ASP A 332 24.01 6.43 -7.80
N TYR A 333 23.26 5.40 -8.21
CA TYR A 333 21.88 5.21 -7.85
C TYR A 333 21.70 4.85 -6.38
N LYS A 334 20.65 5.39 -5.73
CA LYS A 334 20.45 5.24 -4.28
C LYS A 334 19.45 4.16 -3.88
N GLY A 335 18.51 3.78 -4.74
CA GLY A 335 17.47 2.80 -4.41
C GLY A 335 16.29 3.39 -3.61
N VAL A 336 15.64 2.53 -2.83
CA VAL A 336 14.40 2.79 -2.07
C VAL A 336 14.48 4.08 -1.26
N CYS A 337 13.57 5.00 -1.56
CA CYS A 337 13.60 6.39 -1.11
C CYS A 337 13.83 6.58 0.40
N HIS A 338 13.12 5.83 1.26
CA HIS A 338 13.26 5.97 2.72
C HIS A 338 14.60 5.48 3.28
N ILE A 339 15.24 4.50 2.65
CA ILE A 339 16.54 3.99 3.09
C ILE A 339 17.68 4.81 2.47
N ALA A 340 17.50 5.29 1.23
CA ALA A 340 18.36 6.29 0.61
C ALA A 340 18.43 7.60 1.43
N LEU A 341 17.28 8.14 1.85
CA LEU A 341 17.21 9.31 2.75
C LEU A 341 18.03 9.12 4.03
N ALA A 342 17.94 7.95 4.65
CA ALA A 342 18.71 7.62 5.86
C ALA A 342 20.22 7.49 5.56
N GLN A 343 20.59 6.80 4.49
CA GLN A 343 21.99 6.54 4.12
C GLN A 343 22.73 7.80 3.64
N ASP A 344 22.04 8.76 3.02
CA ASP A 344 22.60 10.06 2.58
C ASP A 344 22.40 11.21 3.59
N GLY A 345 22.04 10.91 4.84
CA GLY A 345 22.07 11.91 5.93
C GLY A 345 20.94 12.94 5.93
N HIS A 346 19.81 12.63 5.27
CA HIS A 346 18.61 13.49 5.25
C HIS A 346 17.70 13.31 6.46
N CYS A 347 17.82 12.20 7.18
CA CYS A 347 17.05 11.94 8.40
C CYS A 347 17.82 12.43 9.64
N ARG A 348 17.48 13.60 10.18
CA ARG A 348 18.20 14.24 11.30
C ARG A 348 17.27 14.52 12.49
N PRO A 349 17.67 14.21 13.74
CA PRO A 349 16.85 14.39 14.93
C PRO A 349 16.22 15.77 15.09
N GLY A 350 14.97 15.81 15.56
CA GLY A 350 14.24 17.03 15.88
C GLY A 350 13.57 17.74 14.69
N GLU A 351 13.78 17.26 13.47
CA GLU A 351 13.26 17.88 12.24
C GLU A 351 11.84 17.43 11.82
N VAL A 352 11.24 18.21 10.92
CA VAL A 352 10.01 17.89 10.19
C VAL A 352 10.36 17.45 8.76
N LEU A 353 10.17 16.16 8.48
CA LEU A 353 10.38 15.58 7.15
C LEU A 353 9.02 15.20 6.55
N LEU A 354 8.63 15.89 5.48
CA LEU A 354 7.42 15.54 4.74
C LEU A 354 7.81 14.77 3.48
N GLY A 355 6.94 13.87 3.06
CA GLY A 355 7.22 13.05 1.89
C GLY A 355 5.97 12.63 1.18
N THR A 356 6.11 12.43 -0.11
CA THR A 356 4.98 12.16 -1.00
C THR A 356 4.68 10.65 -1.09
N ASP A 357 5.10 9.87 -0.09
CA ASP A 357 4.77 8.45 0.08
C ASP A 357 4.24 8.18 1.51
N SER A 358 3.39 7.17 1.63
CA SER A 358 2.77 6.75 2.89
C SER A 358 3.76 6.29 3.98
N HIS A 359 4.92 5.74 3.61
CA HIS A 359 5.91 5.20 4.55
C HIS A 359 7.00 6.21 4.95
N THR A 360 6.83 7.50 4.65
CA THR A 360 7.74 8.57 5.13
C THR A 360 7.88 8.58 6.66
N CYS A 361 6.91 8.04 7.39
CA CYS A 361 7.01 7.78 8.84
C CYS A 361 8.24 6.93 9.26
N THR A 362 8.88 6.21 8.33
CA THR A 362 10.17 5.50 8.55
C THR A 362 11.24 6.40 9.18
N ALA A 363 11.32 7.66 8.75
CA ALA A 363 12.31 8.62 9.26
C ALA A 363 12.10 9.00 10.75
N GLY A 364 10.94 8.66 11.32
CA GLY A 364 10.67 8.71 12.76
C GLY A 364 11.65 7.91 13.62
N ALA A 365 12.34 6.92 13.04
CA ALA A 365 13.42 6.16 13.68
C ALA A 365 14.59 7.05 14.16
N PHE A 366 14.74 8.24 13.59
CA PHE A 366 15.78 9.23 13.91
C PHE A 366 15.28 10.30 14.90
N GLY A 367 14.07 10.18 15.45
CA GLY A 367 13.47 11.22 16.29
C GLY A 367 12.96 12.43 15.49
N GLN A 368 12.47 12.21 14.26
CA GLN A 368 11.82 13.22 13.41
C GLN A 368 10.29 13.14 13.46
N PHE A 369 9.62 14.27 13.29
CA PHE A 369 8.21 14.23 12.88
C PHE A 369 8.18 13.98 11.37
N ALA A 370 7.86 12.75 10.98
CA ALA A 370 7.83 12.35 9.58
C ALA A 370 6.47 11.74 9.19
N THR A 371 5.86 12.25 8.11
CA THR A 371 4.53 11.82 7.64
C THR A 371 4.44 11.88 6.12
N GLY A 372 3.70 10.94 5.55
CA GLY A 372 3.24 11.04 4.17
C GLY A 372 2.25 12.19 3.98
N ILE A 373 2.28 12.83 2.82
CA ILE A 373 1.38 13.91 2.38
C ILE A 373 0.93 13.71 0.92
N GLY A 374 -0.16 14.35 0.51
CA GLY A 374 -0.67 14.26 -0.87
C GLY A 374 0.04 15.22 -1.84
N ASN A 375 -0.14 15.01 -3.15
CA ASN A 375 0.46 15.85 -4.18
C ASN A 375 0.12 17.34 -4.04
N THR A 376 -1.09 17.68 -3.58
CA THR A 376 -1.50 19.08 -3.35
C THR A 376 -0.72 19.72 -2.21
N ASP A 377 -0.54 19.01 -1.10
CA ASP A 377 0.26 19.47 0.04
C ASP A 377 1.74 19.61 -0.37
N ALA A 378 2.26 18.65 -1.13
CA ALA A 378 3.64 18.68 -1.63
C ALA A 378 3.87 19.83 -2.61
N GLY A 379 2.93 20.07 -3.55
CA GLY A 379 2.96 21.23 -4.44
C GLY A 379 2.91 22.56 -3.70
N PHE A 380 2.15 22.64 -2.60
CA PHE A 380 2.16 23.80 -1.71
C PHE A 380 3.50 23.96 -0.98
N VAL A 381 4.07 22.88 -0.43
CA VAL A 381 5.37 22.89 0.25
C VAL A 381 6.48 23.30 -0.73
N LEU A 382 6.48 22.80 -1.97
CA LEU A 382 7.46 23.17 -3.02
C LEU A 382 7.57 24.70 -3.19
N GLY A 383 6.48 25.45 -3.12
CA GLY A 383 6.50 26.91 -3.21
C GLY A 383 6.61 27.66 -1.87
N ALA A 384 6.09 27.09 -0.77
CA ALA A 384 5.92 27.81 0.50
C ALA A 384 6.86 27.40 1.63
N GLY A 385 7.54 26.25 1.54
CA GLY A 385 8.45 25.71 2.56
C GLY A 385 7.80 25.32 3.89
N LYS A 386 6.47 25.23 3.93
CA LYS A 386 5.68 24.98 5.15
C LYS A 386 4.36 24.29 4.84
N LEU A 387 3.76 23.64 5.83
CA LEU A 387 2.43 23.04 5.72
C LEU A 387 1.59 23.28 6.98
N LEU A 388 0.25 23.35 6.82
CA LEU A 388 -0.67 23.41 7.94
C LEU A 388 -0.86 22.00 8.54
N LEU A 389 -0.27 21.76 9.70
CA LEU A 389 -0.32 20.47 10.38
C LEU A 389 -1.19 20.55 11.64
N LYS A 390 -2.10 19.59 11.79
CA LYS A 390 -2.75 19.31 13.09
C LYS A 390 -1.82 18.47 13.96
N VAL A 391 -1.57 18.93 15.18
CA VAL A 391 -0.76 18.26 16.21
C VAL A 391 -1.48 16.97 16.64
N PRO A 392 -0.89 15.79 16.45
CA PRO A 392 -1.50 14.53 16.85
C PRO A 392 -1.30 14.27 18.36
N PRO A 393 -2.26 13.65 19.07
CA PRO A 393 -1.99 13.07 20.39
C PRO A 393 -1.12 11.82 20.24
N THR A 394 -0.28 11.54 21.24
CA THR A 394 0.72 10.46 21.19
C THR A 394 0.26 9.23 21.96
N LEU A 395 0.36 8.05 21.33
CA LEU A 395 0.33 6.73 21.97
C LEU A 395 1.77 6.33 22.30
N ARG A 396 2.02 5.82 23.51
CA ARG A 396 3.35 5.35 23.92
C ARG A 396 3.40 3.83 23.97
N PHE A 397 4.47 3.26 23.43
CA PHE A 397 4.73 1.82 23.41
C PHE A 397 6.06 1.59 24.14
N VAL A 398 5.97 1.10 25.38
CA VAL A 398 7.12 0.75 26.21
C VAL A 398 7.42 -0.73 26.00
N MET A 399 8.65 -1.03 25.61
CA MET A 399 9.07 -2.34 25.13
C MET A 399 10.36 -2.71 25.86
N ASP A 400 10.20 -3.54 26.89
CA ASP A 400 11.25 -3.88 27.84
C ASP A 400 11.58 -5.38 27.81
N GLY A 401 12.77 -5.74 28.25
CA GLY A 401 13.28 -7.10 28.27
C GLY A 401 14.31 -7.39 27.17
N GLU A 402 14.98 -8.53 27.30
CA GLU A 402 15.95 -9.03 26.32
C GLU A 402 15.22 -9.52 25.05
N MET A 403 15.69 -9.09 23.88
CA MET A 403 15.19 -9.56 22.59
C MET A 403 15.63 -11.02 22.35
N PRO A 404 14.70 -11.99 22.21
CA PRO A 404 15.06 -13.34 21.83
C PRO A 404 15.76 -13.40 20.46
N SER A 405 16.80 -14.21 20.32
CA SER A 405 17.68 -14.31 19.14
C SER A 405 17.03 -14.79 17.83
N TYR A 406 15.73 -15.07 17.87
CA TYR A 406 14.86 -15.52 16.77
C TYR A 406 13.76 -14.50 16.40
N LEU A 407 13.72 -13.33 17.06
CA LEU A 407 12.83 -12.22 16.73
C LEU A 407 13.61 -11.08 16.05
N LEU A 408 12.89 -10.25 15.31
CA LEU A 408 13.35 -8.95 14.82
C LEU A 408 12.28 -7.89 15.09
N ALA A 409 12.61 -6.60 14.94
CA ALA A 409 11.67 -5.48 15.03
C ALA A 409 10.38 -5.68 14.19
N LYS A 410 10.43 -6.47 13.11
CA LYS A 410 9.27 -6.84 12.30
C LYS A 410 8.22 -7.62 13.11
N ASP A 411 8.65 -8.58 13.93
CA ASP A 411 7.76 -9.33 14.81
C ASP A 411 7.14 -8.40 15.87
N LEU A 412 7.93 -7.46 16.41
CA LEU A 412 7.46 -6.49 17.40
C LEU A 412 6.35 -5.57 16.87
N ILE A 413 6.52 -4.99 15.68
CA ILE A 413 5.52 -4.08 15.13
C ILE A 413 4.27 -4.82 14.65
N LEU A 414 4.40 -6.08 14.19
CA LEU A 414 3.24 -6.95 13.93
C LEU A 414 2.48 -7.28 15.23
N GLN A 415 3.18 -7.52 16.35
CA GLN A 415 2.55 -7.72 17.67
C GLN A 415 1.70 -6.50 18.04
N ILE A 416 2.26 -5.30 17.90
CA ILE A 416 1.60 -4.03 18.19
C ILE A 416 0.39 -3.81 17.27
N ILE A 417 0.54 -3.95 15.95
CA ILE A 417 -0.54 -3.72 14.98
C ILE A 417 -1.72 -4.68 15.24
N GLY A 418 -1.47 -5.96 15.56
CA GLY A 418 -2.55 -6.88 15.91
C GLY A 418 -3.20 -6.65 17.28
N GLU A 419 -2.56 -5.89 18.17
CA GLU A 419 -3.16 -5.50 19.45
C GLU A 419 -4.06 -4.27 19.30
N ILE A 420 -3.65 -3.29 18.48
CA ILE A 420 -4.37 -2.02 18.31
C ILE A 420 -5.25 -1.96 17.05
N SER A 421 -5.18 -2.97 16.16
CA SER A 421 -5.74 -3.03 14.79
C SER A 421 -5.16 -2.01 13.81
N VAL A 422 -5.48 -2.18 12.52
CA VAL A 422 -5.14 -1.25 11.42
C VAL A 422 -5.70 0.18 11.58
N SER A 423 -6.48 0.47 12.63
CA SER A 423 -7.01 1.81 12.92
C SER A 423 -6.78 2.29 14.36
N GLY A 424 -6.00 1.56 15.16
CA GLY A 424 -5.73 1.95 16.56
C GLY A 424 -5.02 3.30 16.67
N ALA A 425 -4.07 3.55 15.78
CA ALA A 425 -3.26 4.76 15.75
C ALA A 425 -3.82 5.87 14.84
N THR A 426 -5.02 5.73 14.25
CA THR A 426 -5.59 6.75 13.34
C THR A 426 -5.60 8.15 13.97
N TYR A 427 -4.95 9.10 13.26
CA TYR A 427 -4.66 10.49 13.66
C TYR A 427 -3.74 10.70 14.88
N LYS A 428 -2.96 9.68 15.28
CA LYS A 428 -2.09 9.69 16.47
C LYS A 428 -0.63 9.55 16.09
N SER A 429 0.26 10.01 16.96
CA SER A 429 1.68 9.67 16.93
C SER A 429 1.92 8.36 17.68
N MET A 430 2.90 7.56 17.29
CA MET A 430 3.34 6.36 18.00
C MET A 430 4.78 6.55 18.49
N GLU A 431 4.97 6.69 19.80
CA GLU A 431 6.29 6.87 20.44
C GLU A 431 6.76 5.54 21.05
N PHE A 432 7.87 5.01 20.55
CA PHE A 432 8.46 3.74 21.00
C PHE A 432 9.64 4.01 21.94
N VAL A 433 9.63 3.36 23.11
CA VAL A 433 10.65 3.49 24.17
C VAL A 433 10.86 2.17 24.90
N GLY A 434 11.84 2.10 25.79
CA GLY A 434 12.09 0.94 26.65
C GLY A 434 13.39 0.22 26.29
N THR A 435 13.84 -0.68 27.16
CA THR A 435 15.21 -1.25 27.08
C THR A 435 15.44 -2.02 25.79
N THR A 436 14.40 -2.62 25.20
CA THR A 436 14.53 -3.31 23.92
C THR A 436 14.76 -2.29 22.79
N VAL A 437 14.01 -1.19 22.74
CA VAL A 437 14.14 -0.15 21.70
C VAL A 437 15.52 0.49 21.70
N GLU A 438 16.08 0.74 22.89
CA GLU A 438 17.45 1.22 23.08
C GLU A 438 18.47 0.24 22.48
N SER A 439 18.25 -1.07 22.63
CA SER A 439 19.12 -2.11 22.05
C SER A 439 19.00 -2.31 20.53
N LEU A 440 17.91 -1.85 19.91
CA LEU A 440 17.69 -1.99 18.46
C LEU A 440 18.69 -1.15 17.66
N THR A 441 19.12 -1.71 16.53
CA THR A 441 19.90 -0.99 15.52
C THR A 441 19.06 0.10 14.84
N MET A 442 19.71 1.00 14.08
CA MET A 442 18.95 1.95 13.25
C MET A 442 18.12 1.27 12.16
N GLU A 443 18.56 0.13 11.62
CA GLU A 443 17.79 -0.60 10.61
C GLU A 443 16.53 -1.22 11.23
N GLU A 444 16.62 -1.79 12.44
CA GLU A 444 15.47 -2.28 13.18
C GLU A 444 14.50 -1.17 13.62
N ARG A 445 15.01 -0.01 14.05
CA ARG A 445 14.17 1.17 14.36
C ARG A 445 13.43 1.69 13.12
N MET A 446 14.07 1.68 11.94
CA MET A 446 13.42 1.99 10.66
C MET A 446 12.30 0.98 10.35
N THR A 447 12.50 -0.32 10.62
CA THR A 447 11.44 -1.35 10.49
C THR A 447 10.23 -1.06 11.41
N LEU A 448 10.44 -0.65 12.67
CA LEU A 448 9.35 -0.24 13.57
C LEU A 448 8.58 0.97 13.01
N CYS A 449 9.29 2.04 12.67
CA CYS A 449 8.65 3.30 12.27
C CYS A 449 8.02 3.24 10.88
N SER A 450 8.54 2.40 9.98
CA SER A 450 7.96 2.17 8.65
C SER A 450 6.53 1.65 8.74
N MET A 451 6.25 0.66 9.59
CA MET A 451 4.92 0.04 9.66
C MET A 451 3.88 0.81 10.50
N VAL A 452 4.22 1.98 11.06
CA VAL A 452 3.29 2.80 11.85
C VAL A 452 2.04 3.23 11.07
N ILE A 453 2.20 3.56 9.79
CA ILE A 453 1.07 3.93 8.93
C ILE A 453 0.05 2.79 8.77
N GLU A 454 0.48 1.53 8.95
CA GLU A 454 -0.39 0.35 8.82
C GLU A 454 -1.23 0.08 10.08
N ALA A 455 -0.96 0.78 11.19
CA ALA A 455 -1.89 0.96 12.33
C ALA A 455 -2.79 2.20 12.17
N GLY A 456 -2.68 2.92 11.06
CA GLY A 456 -3.26 4.24 10.83
C GLY A 456 -2.48 5.40 11.47
N GLY A 457 -1.30 5.15 12.04
CA GLY A 457 -0.50 6.16 12.73
C GLY A 457 -0.01 7.25 11.78
N LYS A 458 -0.04 8.51 12.24
CA LYS A 458 0.40 9.66 11.43
C LYS A 458 1.92 9.73 11.32
N ASN A 459 2.62 9.47 12.41
CA ASN A 459 4.07 9.32 12.46
C ASN A 459 4.47 8.34 13.57
N GLY A 460 5.55 7.60 13.34
CA GLY A 460 6.30 6.94 14.42
C GLY A 460 7.37 7.87 14.94
N VAL A 461 7.81 7.67 16.18
CA VAL A 461 9.05 8.27 16.69
C VAL A 461 9.78 7.32 17.65
N VAL A 462 11.11 7.26 17.52
CA VAL A 462 12.04 6.67 18.48
C VAL A 462 12.95 7.79 18.99
N PRO A 463 13.16 7.95 20.31
CA PRO A 463 14.11 8.95 20.83
C PRO A 463 15.53 8.72 20.28
N PRO A 464 16.23 9.77 19.84
CA PRO A 464 17.59 9.65 19.32
C PRO A 464 18.58 9.36 20.47
N ASP A 465 19.50 8.42 20.25
CA ASP A 465 20.51 8.03 21.23
C ASP A 465 21.88 7.80 20.58
N SER A 466 22.83 7.20 21.30
CA SER A 466 24.17 6.87 20.76
C SER A 466 24.13 6.04 19.48
N THR A 467 23.13 5.18 19.29
CA THR A 467 22.96 4.37 18.06
C THR A 467 22.56 5.27 16.90
N THR A 468 21.67 6.25 17.14
CA THR A 468 21.30 7.27 16.15
C THR A 468 22.47 8.20 15.81
N TYR A 469 23.17 8.73 16.82
CA TYR A 469 24.28 9.67 16.60
C TYR A 469 25.45 9.01 15.85
N LYS A 470 25.86 7.80 16.25
CA LYS A 470 26.88 7.02 15.55
C LYS A 470 26.49 6.69 14.11
N TYR A 471 25.20 6.48 13.83
CA TYR A 471 24.77 6.27 12.45
C TYR A 471 24.90 7.54 11.60
N LEU A 472 24.76 8.74 12.19
CA LEU A 472 24.77 10.02 11.47
C LEU A 472 26.16 10.66 11.35
N GLU A 473 27.13 10.26 12.18
CA GLU A 473 28.46 10.87 12.32
C GLU A 473 29.16 11.19 10.98
N ASP A 474 29.23 10.22 10.06
CA ASP A 474 29.84 10.39 8.72
C ASP A 474 28.83 10.71 7.60
N LYS A 475 27.53 10.82 7.92
CA LYS A 475 26.46 10.97 6.91
C LYS A 475 26.02 12.41 6.69
N THR A 476 26.17 13.29 7.67
CA THR A 476 25.69 14.67 7.56
C THR A 476 26.53 15.66 8.35
N SER A 477 26.80 16.81 7.75
CA SER A 477 27.43 17.98 8.39
C SER A 477 26.43 19.08 8.73
N VAL A 478 25.14 18.87 8.45
CA VAL A 478 24.07 19.82 8.80
C VAL A 478 23.81 19.73 10.30
N VAL A 479 23.87 20.86 11.00
CA VAL A 479 23.57 20.94 12.43
C VAL A 479 22.08 20.68 12.68
N TYR A 480 21.79 19.81 13.64
CA TYR A 480 20.43 19.47 14.08
C TYR A 480 20.34 19.49 15.61
N GLU A 481 19.12 19.67 16.14
CA GLU A 481 18.85 19.74 17.58
C GLU A 481 17.91 18.59 17.98
N PRO A 482 18.41 17.51 18.63
CA PRO A 482 17.56 16.44 19.11
C PRO A 482 16.65 16.93 20.24
N VAL A 483 15.37 16.56 20.18
CA VAL A 483 14.40 16.83 21.24
C VAL A 483 13.87 15.52 21.82
N TYR A 484 13.38 15.57 23.06
CA TYR A 484 12.93 14.41 23.83
C TYR A 484 11.64 14.74 24.57
N SER A 485 10.75 13.77 24.77
CA SER A 485 9.57 13.93 25.64
C SER A 485 9.97 14.43 27.03
N ASP A 486 9.24 15.40 27.57
CA ASP A 486 9.38 15.81 28.97
C ASP A 486 8.99 14.66 29.92
N GLU A 487 9.62 14.59 31.10
CA GLU A 487 9.35 13.55 32.11
C GLU A 487 7.85 13.45 32.49
N GLN A 488 7.15 14.58 32.49
CA GLN A 488 5.73 14.70 32.84
C GLN A 488 4.82 14.86 31.60
N ALA A 489 5.31 14.53 30.42
CA ALA A 489 4.55 14.58 29.17
C ALA A 489 3.32 13.66 29.22
N ARG A 490 2.23 14.07 28.57
CA ARG A 490 0.96 13.35 28.60
C ARG A 490 0.73 12.55 27.34
N PHE A 491 0.68 11.23 27.49
CA PHE A 491 0.32 10.29 26.45
C PHE A 491 -1.19 9.99 26.51
N LEU A 492 -1.82 9.77 25.35
CA LEU A 492 -3.23 9.41 25.26
C LEU A 492 -3.50 8.00 25.81
N SER A 493 -2.55 7.09 25.56
CA SER A 493 -2.50 5.76 26.17
C SER A 493 -1.05 5.29 26.19
N GLU A 494 -0.71 4.45 27.17
CA GLU A 494 0.58 3.77 27.27
C GLU A 494 0.35 2.26 27.23
N TYR A 495 1.05 1.57 26.34
CA TYR A 495 1.07 0.11 26.21
C TYR A 495 2.44 -0.40 26.65
N ARG A 496 2.48 -1.55 27.35
CA ARG A 496 3.72 -2.13 27.87
C ARG A 496 3.86 -3.57 27.39
N PHE A 497 5.01 -3.90 26.80
CA PHE A 497 5.32 -5.22 26.26
C PHE A 497 6.59 -5.75 26.90
N ASP A 498 6.53 -7.01 27.35
CA ASP A 498 7.68 -7.79 27.76
C ASP A 498 8.14 -8.62 26.56
N ILE A 499 9.24 -8.18 25.93
CA ILE A 499 9.69 -8.72 24.65
C ILE A 499 10.26 -10.13 24.79
N SER A 500 10.77 -10.49 25.98
CA SER A 500 11.31 -11.82 26.27
C SER A 500 10.28 -12.96 26.14
N LYS A 501 8.99 -12.62 26.11
CA LYS A 501 7.85 -13.55 26.01
C LYS A 501 7.23 -13.62 24.62
N LEU A 502 7.71 -12.83 23.65
CA LEU A 502 7.17 -12.84 22.30
C LEU A 502 7.69 -14.03 21.48
N GLU A 503 6.90 -14.44 20.50
CA GLU A 503 7.19 -15.55 19.59
C GLU A 503 7.05 -15.06 18.14
N PRO A 504 7.72 -15.68 17.15
CA PRO A 504 7.67 -15.20 15.75
C PRO A 504 6.25 -15.12 15.20
N LEU A 505 5.95 -14.03 14.49
CA LEU A 505 4.62 -13.70 13.99
C LEU A 505 4.54 -13.71 12.46
N VAL A 506 3.33 -13.99 11.96
CA VAL A 506 3.02 -13.86 10.53
C VAL A 506 1.67 -13.18 10.36
N ALA A 507 1.61 -12.04 9.66
CA ALA A 507 0.34 -11.42 9.32
C ALA A 507 -0.29 -12.11 8.10
N LYS A 508 -1.35 -12.88 8.34
CA LYS A 508 -2.11 -13.59 7.32
C LYS A 508 -2.86 -12.62 6.39
N PRO A 509 -3.10 -13.00 5.12
CA PRO A 509 -3.95 -12.21 4.24
C PRO A 509 -5.35 -11.95 4.87
N TYR A 510 -6.01 -10.84 4.62
CA TYR A 510 -5.59 -9.69 3.78
C TYR A 510 -5.37 -8.42 4.62
N SER A 511 -4.88 -8.56 5.85
CA SER A 511 -4.67 -7.45 6.79
C SER A 511 -3.39 -7.60 7.62
N PRO A 512 -2.62 -6.52 7.89
CA PRO A 512 -1.46 -6.56 8.77
C PRO A 512 -1.75 -6.90 10.24
N ASP A 513 -2.99 -6.70 10.72
CA ASP A 513 -3.40 -7.01 12.11
C ASP A 513 -3.81 -8.48 12.33
N ASN A 514 -3.97 -9.27 11.26
CA ASN A 514 -4.29 -10.69 11.32
C ASN A 514 -3.03 -11.52 11.64
N ARG A 515 -2.48 -11.36 12.85
CA ARG A 515 -1.19 -11.92 13.31
C ARG A 515 -1.32 -13.11 14.28
N PRO A 516 -1.50 -14.35 13.78
CA PRO A 516 -1.16 -15.58 14.53
C PRO A 516 0.35 -15.80 14.63
N LEU A 517 0.74 -16.79 15.43
CA LEU A 517 2.13 -17.24 15.53
C LEU A 517 2.57 -17.98 14.26
N ALA A 518 3.86 -17.92 13.93
CA ALA A 518 4.44 -18.64 12.78
C ALA A 518 4.15 -20.15 12.86
N ARG A 519 4.36 -20.77 14.04
CA ARG A 519 4.03 -22.20 14.30
C ARG A 519 2.56 -22.59 14.08
N GLU A 520 1.63 -21.63 14.17
CA GLU A 520 0.19 -21.85 13.94
C GLU A 520 -0.18 -21.78 12.45
N CYS A 521 0.82 -21.53 11.59
CA CYS A 521 0.67 -21.41 10.15
C CYS A 521 1.33 -22.56 9.37
N LYS A 522 1.93 -23.55 10.06
CA LYS A 522 2.71 -24.65 9.47
C LYS A 522 2.04 -25.46 8.35
N ASP A 523 0.72 -25.50 8.32
CA ASP A 523 -0.06 -26.22 7.30
C ASP A 523 -0.29 -25.36 6.02
N VAL A 524 0.10 -24.07 6.04
CA VAL A 524 0.04 -23.17 4.89
C VAL A 524 1.22 -23.47 3.98
N LYS A 525 0.95 -24.21 2.89
CA LYS A 525 1.88 -24.34 1.77
C LYS A 525 2.10 -22.98 1.11
N ILE A 526 3.34 -22.71 0.70
CA ILE A 526 3.73 -21.49 0.00
C ILE A 526 4.32 -21.83 -1.38
N ASP A 527 4.25 -20.87 -2.31
CA ASP A 527 4.76 -21.03 -3.68
C ASP A 527 5.98 -20.15 -3.96
N ARG A 528 6.19 -19.08 -3.18
CA ARG A 528 7.35 -18.17 -3.29
C ARG A 528 7.66 -17.42 -1.98
N VAL A 529 8.89 -16.93 -1.85
CA VAL A 529 9.33 -16.02 -0.77
C VAL A 529 9.92 -14.73 -1.34
N TYR A 530 9.65 -13.59 -0.69
CA TYR A 530 10.15 -12.27 -1.10
C TYR A 530 10.81 -11.52 0.07
N ILE A 531 12.12 -11.30 -0.03
CA ILE A 531 12.94 -10.57 0.96
C ILE A 531 13.40 -9.25 0.32
N GLY A 532 12.85 -8.12 0.79
CA GLY A 532 13.14 -6.81 0.20
C GLY A 532 12.21 -5.68 0.67
N SER A 533 12.22 -4.56 -0.07
CA SER A 533 11.53 -3.28 0.26
C SER A 533 12.14 -2.52 1.46
N CYS A 534 11.60 -1.35 1.80
CA CYS A 534 12.07 -0.51 2.91
C CYS A 534 12.12 -1.26 4.26
N THR A 535 11.17 -2.17 4.49
CA THR A 535 11.05 -2.92 5.74
C THR A 535 11.87 -4.21 5.78
N GLY A 536 12.27 -4.78 4.63
CA GLY A 536 12.89 -6.11 4.56
C GLY A 536 14.08 -6.27 3.62
N GLY A 537 14.60 -5.16 3.07
CA GLY A 537 15.72 -5.13 2.12
C GLY A 537 16.94 -4.38 2.63
N LYS A 538 17.09 -4.18 3.94
CA LYS A 538 18.26 -3.55 4.55
C LYS A 538 19.34 -4.62 4.82
N MET A 539 20.56 -4.22 5.20
CA MET A 539 21.66 -5.18 5.28
C MET A 539 21.46 -6.21 6.41
N GLU A 540 20.88 -5.78 7.53
CA GLU A 540 20.55 -6.66 8.65
C GLU A 540 19.45 -7.67 8.29
N ASP A 541 18.52 -7.30 7.40
CA ASP A 541 17.48 -8.22 6.91
C ASP A 541 18.09 -9.40 6.10
N PHE A 542 19.11 -9.12 5.27
CA PHE A 542 19.84 -10.15 4.53
C PHE A 542 20.76 -10.97 5.42
N MET A 543 21.46 -10.34 6.38
CA MET A 543 22.25 -11.06 7.39
C MET A 543 21.37 -12.03 8.20
N ALA A 544 20.16 -11.62 8.55
CA ALA A 544 19.18 -12.46 9.23
C ALA A 544 18.76 -13.67 8.38
N ALA A 545 18.43 -13.45 7.10
CA ALA A 545 18.09 -14.54 6.19
C ALA A 545 19.27 -15.51 5.97
N ALA A 546 20.48 -14.98 5.77
CA ALA A 546 21.70 -15.76 5.57
C ALA A 546 22.05 -16.61 6.80
N LYS A 547 21.84 -16.10 8.03
CA LYS A 547 22.02 -16.86 9.28
C LYS A 547 21.14 -18.12 9.32
N VAL A 548 19.87 -18.02 8.89
CA VAL A 548 18.94 -19.17 8.84
C VAL A 548 19.37 -20.18 7.78
N PHE A 549 19.74 -19.73 6.58
CA PHE A 549 20.23 -20.63 5.53
C PHE A 549 21.53 -21.34 5.91
N LEU A 550 22.47 -20.62 6.51
CA LEU A 550 23.75 -21.15 7.01
C LEU A 550 23.53 -22.19 8.11
N ALA A 551 22.69 -21.90 9.12
CA ALA A 551 22.37 -22.83 10.20
C ALA A 551 21.65 -24.09 9.68
N SER A 552 20.81 -23.95 8.64
CA SER A 552 20.09 -25.07 8.06
C SER A 552 20.97 -25.97 7.16
N GLY A 553 21.89 -25.40 6.38
CA GLY A 553 22.65 -26.10 5.33
C GLY A 553 21.81 -26.74 4.22
N LYS A 554 20.53 -26.39 4.08
CA LYS A 554 19.58 -26.97 3.09
C LYS A 554 19.34 -25.98 1.95
N LYS A 555 18.91 -26.52 0.80
CA LYS A 555 18.40 -25.72 -0.33
C LYS A 555 16.96 -25.25 -0.06
N VAL A 556 16.61 -24.08 -0.59
CA VAL A 556 15.22 -23.59 -0.62
C VAL A 556 14.35 -24.50 -1.51
N LYS A 557 13.06 -24.61 -1.20
CA LYS A 557 12.09 -25.42 -1.97
C LYS A 557 11.18 -24.60 -2.89
N VAL A 558 11.21 -23.28 -2.76
CA VAL A 558 10.40 -22.34 -3.53
C VAL A 558 11.27 -21.17 -4.03
N PRO A 559 10.94 -20.56 -5.19
CA PRO A 559 11.58 -19.33 -5.65
C PRO A 559 11.66 -18.29 -4.54
N THR A 560 12.88 -17.81 -4.28
CA THR A 560 13.19 -16.92 -3.17
C THR A 560 13.83 -15.67 -3.73
N PHE A 561 13.00 -14.63 -3.88
CA PHE A 561 13.33 -13.36 -4.50
C PHE A 561 14.03 -12.45 -3.48
N LEU A 562 15.21 -11.94 -3.84
CA LEU A 562 16.04 -11.07 -3.00
C LEU A 562 16.15 -9.68 -3.64
N VAL A 563 15.67 -8.64 -2.97
CA VAL A 563 15.62 -7.26 -3.50
C VAL A 563 16.19 -6.27 -2.48
N PRO A 564 17.50 -5.95 -2.58
CA PRO A 564 18.13 -4.92 -1.75
C PRO A 564 17.41 -3.57 -1.82
N ALA A 565 17.40 -2.85 -0.71
CA ALA A 565 16.78 -1.53 -0.64
C ALA A 565 17.63 -0.48 -1.36
N THR A 566 18.96 -0.50 -1.20
CA THR A 566 19.86 0.51 -1.80
C THR A 566 21.03 -0.14 -2.52
N GLN A 567 21.68 0.62 -3.41
CA GLN A 567 22.90 0.18 -4.09
C GLN A 567 24.01 -0.15 -3.09
N LYS A 568 24.07 0.57 -1.95
CA LYS A 568 24.99 0.22 -0.86
C LYS A 568 24.69 -1.16 -0.29
N VAL A 569 23.44 -1.45 0.05
CA VAL A 569 23.05 -2.79 0.57
C VAL A 569 23.31 -3.88 -0.47
N TRP A 570 23.08 -3.61 -1.76
CA TRP A 570 23.43 -4.54 -2.83
C TRP A 570 24.93 -4.85 -2.82
N MET A 571 25.80 -3.84 -2.80
CA MET A 571 27.26 -4.04 -2.69
C MET A 571 27.65 -4.77 -1.40
N ASP A 572 27.04 -4.43 -0.27
CA ASP A 572 27.29 -5.05 1.03
C ASP A 572 26.93 -6.55 1.03
N VAL A 573 25.83 -6.96 0.37
CA VAL A 573 25.43 -8.37 0.21
C VAL A 573 26.50 -9.22 -0.51
N TYR A 574 27.25 -8.62 -1.44
CA TYR A 574 28.34 -9.29 -2.17
C TYR A 574 29.72 -9.19 -1.49
N SER A 575 29.89 -8.32 -0.49
CA SER A 575 31.22 -7.98 0.06
C SER A 575 31.37 -8.18 1.57
N LEU A 576 30.30 -8.11 2.36
CA LEU A 576 30.36 -8.32 3.80
C LEU A 576 30.22 -9.81 4.13
N GLU A 577 31.19 -10.33 4.88
CA GLU A 577 31.16 -11.67 5.45
C GLU A 577 30.07 -11.81 6.52
N VAL A 578 29.34 -12.92 6.50
CA VAL A 578 28.34 -13.24 7.52
C VAL A 578 29.05 -13.78 8.76
N PRO A 579 28.84 -13.21 9.97
CA PRO A 579 29.50 -13.69 11.19
C PRO A 579 29.27 -15.19 11.42
N GLY A 580 30.35 -15.94 11.63
CA GLY A 580 30.31 -17.39 11.85
C GLY A 580 30.21 -18.25 10.57
N SER A 581 30.19 -17.68 9.37
CA SER A 581 30.10 -18.44 8.10
C SER A 581 31.40 -19.07 7.62
N GLY A 582 32.53 -18.74 8.26
CA GLY A 582 33.86 -19.12 7.78
C GLY A 582 34.36 -18.26 6.60
N GLY A 583 33.95 -16.99 6.53
CA GLY A 583 34.38 -16.04 5.50
C GLY A 583 33.47 -15.95 4.27
N LYS A 584 32.27 -16.54 4.32
CA LYS A 584 31.28 -16.44 3.25
C LYS A 584 30.45 -15.17 3.35
N THR A 585 30.21 -14.53 2.21
CA THR A 585 29.31 -13.37 2.09
C THR A 585 27.84 -13.79 2.04
N CYS A 586 26.92 -12.83 2.20
CA CYS A 586 25.49 -13.10 2.05
C CYS A 586 25.17 -13.70 0.67
N SER A 587 25.72 -13.14 -0.41
CA SER A 587 25.48 -13.62 -1.79
C SER A 587 25.89 -15.09 -1.98
N GLN A 588 27.04 -15.49 -1.43
CA GLN A 588 27.52 -16.87 -1.50
C GLN A 588 26.59 -17.83 -0.75
N ILE A 589 26.13 -17.45 0.43
CA ILE A 589 25.17 -18.25 1.21
C ILE A 589 23.81 -18.35 0.48
N PHE A 590 23.37 -17.29 -0.19
CA PHE A 590 22.13 -17.30 -0.98
C PHE A 590 22.22 -18.21 -2.22
N GLU A 591 23.35 -18.18 -2.93
CA GLU A 591 23.65 -19.10 -4.05
C GLU A 591 23.75 -20.56 -3.55
N GLU A 592 24.44 -20.78 -2.43
CA GLU A 592 24.53 -22.08 -1.77
C GLU A 592 23.16 -22.57 -1.25
N ALA A 593 22.24 -21.69 -0.88
CA ALA A 593 20.85 -22.02 -0.55
C ALA A 593 19.97 -22.23 -1.81
N GLY A 594 20.40 -21.75 -2.98
CA GLY A 594 19.63 -21.81 -4.22
C GLY A 594 18.54 -20.74 -4.34
N CYS A 595 18.74 -19.58 -3.71
CA CYS A 595 17.90 -18.40 -3.93
C CYS A 595 18.15 -17.79 -5.32
N ASP A 596 17.24 -16.93 -5.77
CA ASP A 596 17.50 -16.11 -6.94
C ASP A 596 18.67 -15.14 -6.69
N THR A 597 19.39 -14.76 -7.74
CA THR A 597 20.41 -13.70 -7.65
C THR A 597 19.79 -12.37 -7.20
N PRO A 598 20.36 -11.68 -6.19
CA PRO A 598 19.91 -10.36 -5.74
C PRO A 598 19.67 -9.36 -6.89
N ALA A 599 18.44 -8.85 -6.98
CA ALA A 599 18.02 -7.94 -8.04
C ALA A 599 18.54 -6.51 -7.85
N SER A 600 18.37 -5.67 -8.87
CA SER A 600 18.65 -4.22 -8.78
C SER A 600 17.86 -3.59 -7.62
N PRO A 601 18.46 -2.65 -6.86
CA PRO A 601 17.82 -2.13 -5.64
C PRO A 601 16.55 -1.35 -5.94
N SER A 602 15.37 -1.73 -5.44
CA SER A 602 14.13 -1.01 -5.74
C SER A 602 13.01 -1.35 -4.77
N CYS A 603 11.91 -0.59 -4.82
CA CYS A 603 10.68 -0.97 -4.12
C CYS A 603 10.08 -2.28 -4.68
N GLY A 604 10.38 -2.63 -5.95
CA GLY A 604 10.03 -3.88 -6.60
C GLY A 604 8.55 -4.24 -6.47
N ALA A 605 8.27 -5.53 -6.26
CA ALA A 605 6.90 -6.04 -6.12
C ALA A 605 6.09 -5.43 -4.96
N CYS A 606 6.71 -4.72 -4.00
CA CYS A 606 6.01 -4.15 -2.84
C CYS A 606 4.85 -3.22 -3.22
N MET A 607 4.95 -2.51 -4.35
CA MET A 607 3.93 -1.58 -4.85
C MET A 607 3.07 -2.13 -6.00
N GLY A 608 3.31 -3.38 -6.42
CA GLY A 608 2.49 -4.06 -7.43
C GLY A 608 2.56 -3.45 -8.83
N GLY A 609 3.71 -2.85 -9.18
CA GLY A 609 3.97 -2.04 -10.39
C GLY A 609 3.77 -2.73 -11.75
N PRO A 610 4.37 -2.21 -12.83
CA PRO A 610 4.27 -2.78 -14.19
C PRO A 610 4.58 -4.28 -14.25
N ARG A 611 4.09 -4.98 -15.28
CA ARG A 611 4.16 -6.46 -15.37
C ARG A 611 5.59 -7.02 -15.33
N ASP A 612 6.59 -6.26 -15.74
CA ASP A 612 8.01 -6.63 -15.71
C ASP A 612 8.70 -6.37 -14.36
N THR A 613 7.99 -5.84 -13.35
CA THR A 613 8.51 -5.62 -12.00
C THR A 613 9.01 -6.95 -11.39
N TYR A 614 10.26 -6.98 -10.95
CA TYR A 614 10.88 -8.18 -10.39
C TYR A 614 10.15 -8.66 -9.11
N GLY A 615 9.93 -9.98 -9.02
CA GLY A 615 9.20 -10.64 -7.94
C GLY A 615 7.68 -10.50 -7.97
N ARG A 616 7.10 -9.79 -8.97
CA ARG A 616 5.66 -9.57 -9.09
C ARG A 616 4.89 -10.87 -9.30
N MET A 617 3.69 -10.95 -8.72
CA MET A 617 2.74 -12.06 -8.87
C MET A 617 1.87 -11.80 -10.11
N ASN A 618 2.31 -12.25 -11.28
CA ASN A 618 1.68 -11.90 -12.56
C ASN A 618 0.47 -12.77 -12.93
N GLU A 619 0.51 -14.06 -12.61
CA GLU A 619 -0.42 -15.06 -13.12
C GLU A 619 -0.99 -15.93 -11.99
N LEU A 620 -2.08 -16.63 -12.27
CA LEU A 620 -2.57 -17.72 -11.43
C LEU A 620 -1.82 -19.00 -11.76
N MET A 621 -1.30 -19.71 -10.76
CA MET A 621 -0.58 -20.97 -10.97
C MET A 621 -1.56 -22.11 -11.30
N ALA A 622 -1.70 -22.40 -12.59
CA ALA A 622 -2.43 -23.56 -13.09
C ALA A 622 -1.50 -24.80 -13.13
N SER A 623 -1.55 -25.65 -12.11
CA SER A 623 -0.80 -26.91 -12.13
C SER A 623 -1.52 -27.95 -13.00
N PHE A 624 -0.93 -28.33 -14.13
CA PHE A 624 -1.38 -29.48 -14.92
C PHE A 624 -0.95 -30.80 -14.24
N SER A 625 -1.91 -31.64 -13.86
CA SER A 625 -1.67 -33.02 -13.45
C SER A 625 -1.75 -33.98 -14.66
N PHE A 626 -0.60 -34.52 -15.07
CA PHE A 626 -0.44 -35.60 -16.06
C PHE A 626 -0.75 -37.00 -15.46
N PRO A 627 -0.71 -38.11 -16.22
CA PRO A 627 -1.60 -38.47 -17.33
C PRO A 627 -2.27 -39.84 -17.08
N PHE A 628 -3.58 -39.99 -17.34
CA PHE A 628 -4.25 -41.31 -17.19
C PHE A 628 -4.52 -42.01 -18.52
N PHE A 629 -3.78 -43.12 -18.72
CA PHE A 629 -4.01 -44.25 -19.66
C PHE A 629 -4.39 -43.95 -21.12
N ALA A 630 -3.56 -44.45 -22.05
CA ALA A 630 -3.90 -44.54 -23.46
C ALA A 630 -5.12 -45.48 -23.67
N PRO A 631 -6.23 -45.02 -24.27
CA PRO A 631 -7.36 -45.89 -24.57
C PRO A 631 -7.05 -46.77 -25.78
N SER A 632 -7.21 -48.08 -25.65
CA SER A 632 -6.94 -49.04 -26.73
C SER A 632 -8.06 -49.16 -27.77
N ARG A 633 -9.00 -48.20 -27.82
CA ARG A 633 -10.13 -48.18 -28.76
C ARG A 633 -10.50 -46.76 -29.21
N GLN A 634 -10.96 -46.67 -30.45
CA GLN A 634 -11.08 -45.42 -31.23
C GLN A 634 -12.28 -44.51 -30.85
N HIS A 635 -12.98 -44.80 -29.75
CA HIS A 635 -14.21 -44.09 -29.35
C HIS A 635 -14.15 -43.36 -28.00
N ASP A 636 -13.11 -43.54 -27.17
CA ASP A 636 -13.07 -42.96 -25.81
C ASP A 636 -12.49 -41.52 -25.75
N TRP A 637 -12.09 -40.95 -26.90
CA TRP A 637 -11.45 -39.61 -26.96
C TRP A 637 -12.34 -38.46 -26.47
N ILE A 638 -13.67 -38.58 -26.60
CA ILE A 638 -14.62 -37.52 -26.21
C ILE A 638 -14.83 -37.44 -24.67
N LEU A 639 -14.59 -38.54 -23.95
CA LEU A 639 -14.71 -38.59 -22.48
C LEU A 639 -13.42 -38.19 -21.75
N SER A 640 -12.27 -38.22 -22.41
CA SER A 640 -10.99 -37.78 -21.83
C SER A 640 -10.90 -36.25 -21.70
N ILE A 641 -11.44 -35.51 -22.67
CA ILE A 641 -11.32 -34.04 -22.76
C ILE A 641 -12.19 -33.31 -21.71
N THR A 642 -13.21 -33.94 -21.15
CA THR A 642 -14.20 -33.29 -20.28
C THR A 642 -13.92 -33.38 -18.77
N ASN A 643 -12.88 -34.12 -18.35
CA ASN A 643 -12.55 -34.34 -16.92
C ASN A 643 -11.33 -33.55 -16.41
N SER A 644 -10.75 -32.67 -17.22
CA SER A 644 -9.67 -31.76 -16.80
C SER A 644 -10.20 -30.64 -15.90
N LEU A 645 -10.45 -30.96 -14.62
CA LEU A 645 -10.79 -29.98 -13.61
C LEU A 645 -9.54 -29.11 -13.30
N PHE A 646 -9.44 -27.95 -13.95
CA PHE A 646 -8.40 -26.97 -13.65
C PHE A 646 -8.61 -26.38 -12.25
N ILE A 647 -7.99 -27.03 -11.25
CA ILE A 647 -7.81 -26.44 -9.92
C ILE A 647 -6.73 -25.37 -10.05
N CYS A 648 -7.19 -24.13 -10.27
CA CYS A 648 -6.32 -22.96 -10.26
C CYS A 648 -5.95 -22.69 -8.80
N PHE A 649 -4.67 -22.89 -8.44
CA PHE A 649 -4.21 -22.61 -7.08
C PHE A 649 -3.92 -21.12 -6.93
N LEU A 650 -4.39 -20.56 -5.81
CA LEU A 650 -4.05 -19.21 -5.39
C LEU A 650 -2.56 -19.17 -5.06
N GLU A 651 -1.79 -18.30 -5.72
CA GLU A 651 -0.36 -18.18 -5.44
C GLU A 651 -0.14 -17.57 -4.05
N VAL A 652 0.62 -18.27 -3.20
CA VAL A 652 0.92 -17.86 -1.81
C VAL A 652 2.37 -17.41 -1.68
N CYS A 653 2.57 -16.18 -1.21
CA CYS A 653 3.87 -15.56 -0.98
C CYS A 653 4.10 -15.25 0.51
N VAL A 654 5.25 -15.63 1.06
CA VAL A 654 5.75 -15.04 2.33
C VAL A 654 6.63 -13.86 2.00
N SER A 655 6.32 -12.70 2.56
CA SER A 655 6.93 -11.42 2.19
C SER A 655 7.38 -10.63 3.42
N THR A 656 8.51 -9.96 3.31
CA THR A 656 9.03 -9.04 4.35
C THR A 656 8.47 -7.61 4.23
N THR A 657 7.70 -7.34 3.17
CA THR A 657 7.03 -6.05 2.88
C THR A 657 5.98 -5.65 3.93
N ASN A 658 5.41 -4.45 3.78
CA ASN A 658 4.51 -3.84 4.77
C ASN A 658 3.02 -4.24 4.61
N ARG A 659 2.60 -4.72 3.43
CA ARG A 659 1.18 -4.75 3.01
C ARG A 659 0.79 -6.07 2.36
N ASN A 660 -0.36 -6.61 2.76
CA ASN A 660 -0.92 -7.89 2.26
C ASN A 660 -2.37 -7.80 1.76
N PHE A 661 -2.86 -6.60 1.42
CA PHE A 661 -4.20 -6.44 0.84
C PHE A 661 -4.30 -7.03 -0.58
N PRO A 662 -5.51 -7.34 -1.10
CA PRO A 662 -5.68 -8.05 -2.36
C PRO A 662 -5.05 -7.29 -3.53
N GLY A 663 -4.26 -7.99 -4.35
CA GLY A 663 -3.56 -7.40 -5.51
C GLY A 663 -2.30 -6.58 -5.17
N ARG A 664 -1.86 -6.48 -3.91
CA ARG A 664 -0.73 -5.62 -3.53
C ARG A 664 0.57 -5.94 -4.26
N MET A 665 0.92 -7.22 -4.42
CA MET A 665 2.12 -7.66 -5.15
C MET A 665 1.82 -8.12 -6.59
N GLY A 666 0.60 -7.89 -7.09
CA GLY A 666 0.24 -8.15 -8.48
C GLY A 666 -1.19 -8.64 -8.68
N HIS A 667 -1.38 -9.95 -8.82
CA HIS A 667 -2.70 -10.54 -9.07
C HIS A 667 -3.63 -10.41 -7.86
N LYS A 668 -4.91 -10.06 -8.08
CA LYS A 668 -5.87 -9.75 -7.00
C LYS A 668 -6.07 -10.90 -6.02
N GLU A 669 -6.09 -12.12 -6.55
CA GLU A 669 -6.30 -13.37 -5.80
C GLU A 669 -5.02 -13.88 -5.10
N GLY A 670 -3.86 -13.26 -5.34
CA GLY A 670 -2.60 -13.63 -4.70
C GLY A 670 -2.63 -13.40 -3.19
N GLN A 671 -2.14 -14.36 -2.41
CA GLN A 671 -2.10 -14.30 -0.96
C GLN A 671 -0.70 -13.93 -0.46
N ILE A 672 -0.63 -12.93 0.41
CA ILE A 672 0.64 -12.42 0.96
C ILE A 672 0.62 -12.59 2.48
N TYR A 673 1.62 -13.29 3.01
CA TYR A 673 1.85 -13.50 4.44
C TYR A 673 3.03 -12.62 4.86
N LEU A 674 2.81 -11.63 5.72
CA LEU A 674 3.89 -10.71 6.13
C LEU A 674 4.66 -11.30 7.30
N ALA A 675 5.98 -11.36 7.21
CA ALA A 675 6.82 -11.99 8.22
C ALA A 675 8.18 -11.30 8.38
N SER A 676 8.92 -11.63 9.43
CA SER A 676 10.33 -11.25 9.59
C SER A 676 11.25 -11.99 8.61
N PRO A 677 12.41 -11.42 8.24
CA PRO A 677 13.40 -12.10 7.39
C PRO A 677 13.78 -13.51 7.86
N TYR A 678 13.88 -13.72 9.19
CA TYR A 678 14.06 -15.06 9.77
C TYR A 678 12.94 -16.03 9.37
N THR A 679 11.69 -15.64 9.60
CA THR A 679 10.50 -16.45 9.29
C THR A 679 10.34 -16.66 7.78
N ALA A 680 10.69 -15.67 6.96
CA ALA A 680 10.70 -15.78 5.50
C ALA A 680 11.75 -16.80 5.00
N ALA A 681 12.99 -16.72 5.49
CA ALA A 681 14.05 -17.65 5.14
C ALA A 681 13.75 -19.08 5.62
N ALA A 682 13.21 -19.24 6.84
CA ALA A 682 12.76 -20.54 7.36
C ALA A 682 11.67 -21.16 6.48
N SER A 683 10.71 -20.34 6.03
CA SER A 683 9.63 -20.78 5.15
C SER A 683 10.13 -21.17 3.75
N ALA A 684 11.14 -20.47 3.21
CA ALA A 684 11.78 -20.82 1.95
C ALA A 684 12.41 -22.22 1.98
N LEU A 685 13.00 -22.61 3.12
CA LEU A 685 13.63 -23.91 3.33
C LEU A 685 12.64 -25.08 3.43
N THR A 686 11.40 -24.85 3.86
CA THR A 686 10.40 -25.92 4.05
C THR A 686 9.36 -25.99 2.93
N GLY A 687 9.07 -24.88 2.25
CA GLY A 687 7.94 -24.75 1.31
C GLY A 687 6.58 -24.51 2.01
N TYR A 688 6.60 -24.19 3.30
CA TYR A 688 5.43 -23.89 4.13
C TYR A 688 5.75 -22.71 5.05
N VAL A 689 4.76 -21.99 5.57
CA VAL A 689 5.01 -20.97 6.60
C VAL A 689 5.62 -21.64 7.83
N THR A 690 6.83 -21.24 8.25
CA THR A 690 7.63 -21.98 9.25
C THR A 690 8.16 -21.09 10.34
N ASP A 691 8.15 -21.58 11.58
CA ASP A 691 8.71 -20.89 12.73
C ASP A 691 10.25 -20.93 12.67
N PRO A 692 10.96 -19.77 12.66
CA PRO A 692 12.40 -19.74 12.48
C PRO A 692 13.19 -20.41 13.61
N ARG A 693 12.56 -20.67 14.76
CA ARG A 693 13.16 -21.44 15.86
C ARG A 693 13.50 -22.88 15.48
N GLU A 694 12.90 -23.44 14.43
CA GLU A 694 13.27 -24.76 13.89
C GLU A 694 14.70 -24.80 13.29
N PHE A 695 15.34 -23.65 13.11
CA PHE A 695 16.70 -23.51 12.56
C PHE A 695 17.65 -22.65 13.42
N LEU A 696 17.11 -21.85 14.36
CA LEU A 696 17.88 -20.92 15.19
C LEU A 696 18.06 -21.38 16.65
N LEU A 697 17.36 -22.44 17.07
CA LEU A 697 17.45 -23.09 18.39
C LEU A 697 17.74 -24.59 18.22
#